data_AF-A0AAV4BZ31-F1
#
_entry.id   AF-A0AAV4BZ31-F1
#
_cell.length_a   1.000
_cell.length_b   1.000
_cell.length_c   1.000
_cell.angle_alpha   90.00
_cell.angle_beta   90.00
_cell.angle_gamma   90.00
#
_symmetry.space_group_name_H-M   'P 1'
#
loop_
_entity.id
_entity.type
_entity.pdbx_description
1 polymer ?
#
loop_
_entity_poly.entity_id
_entity_poly.type
_entity_poly.pdbx_seq_one_letter_code
_entity_poly.pdbx_strand_id
1 'polypeptide(L)'
;MEMVKLAQVYFIMQDVEMYDPETDRPMECRALNITEDLGQIQYIFSDKTGTLTENRMEFKSCTVGGVNYLHVPCDDDLDSRSDSYSHQSYAASSRTSSIVENLSLEPALQRELSNMCLRSLDSVELTIPPHVRRVQEFFLLMAVCNTVVVSYIHEDLMDDSGYIADDPPPNKPGPIKPLPVKDTLEKPSMNKMNMQSSTPSSLKSRSLLSLSVSESGDASESGSVAGSSFLSVGSQRMHYEAESPDELALVKAANTYGCKLTRRSPGKVTVAFPAENDEVELEVLNILHFDATRKRMSVIVRHPMTRNIILYVKGADSSIFSVLHPKYETDEDCKRELKNTQDHLDGYARKGLRTLCMAKRVLSESEYQAWAMSHKAAESDMNEREELVMHSCVALEKDLELLGATGIEDKLQEGVPSTIANLRQAGIKVWVLTGDKQETAIQIANSCQLFSPDQTIVTINASSLEETREALDNALAQLREDQKQLDLLADSSRSHLGSQVSLFSVLSQFSMGGVGNDAGQLNHALVIDGKTLAFATTPELERRFLKICLHCRSVVCCRATPIQKASVVKLVRDNLKKMTLSIGDGANDVSMIQTADIGVGISGQEGMQAVMASDFAIAKFRFLERLLLVHGHWNHDRLCKFSAIMFYKSLITVFILFWFQIFSGFSGSLMIDSLYLTMQHVLFTSLPPLANGVFDKDLSVETLISDPTLYKPGQRGEMYTHWTYMIVLLDSLYQSLALYFIPHIAYQSHGVGLWEFGTTCDVCMIITILLTICIETNSWVWIQWVCVVVSFVLFWAFLLVSNAIFFTFDHPSNPYWVFMNTVSTASHSSIVILTVFVSLLPRLVVRSLQISVYPNEIGMAKRKEKQREQDMLLSDQVDTATATTLPTHGNGSGGGRVLNSHNPSPLTSTPGTSQSSMNGEGQSELRVLNTHLYTKNTGPSRRKESRFENRAFSTSVPGQGWRGAMSPDSQVSEGGGDEGGTPSTYVRQRSHLSNSDNSVVT
;
A
#
# COMPACT_ATOMS: atom_id res chain seq x y z
N MET A 1 -20.16 12.06 -17.43
CA MET A 1 -19.04 11.17 -17.10
C MET A 1 -18.27 11.77 -15.95
N GLU A 2 -17.66 12.95 -16.12
CA GLU A 2 -16.88 13.65 -15.07
C GLU A 2 -17.57 13.77 -13.70
N MET A 3 -18.87 14.11 -13.63
CA MET A 3 -19.59 14.16 -12.35
C MET A 3 -19.65 12.82 -11.61
N VAL A 4 -19.63 11.69 -12.34
CA VAL A 4 -19.53 10.36 -11.75
C VAL A 4 -18.12 10.14 -11.23
N LYS A 5 -17.08 10.41 -12.03
CA LYS A 5 -15.67 10.22 -11.63
C LYS A 5 -15.29 11.07 -10.42
N LEU A 6 -15.69 12.34 -10.40
CA LEU A 6 -15.47 13.25 -9.27
C LEU A 6 -16.16 12.77 -7.98
N ALA A 7 -17.36 12.20 -8.10
CA ALA A 7 -18.05 11.61 -6.96
C ALA A 7 -17.42 10.27 -6.52
N GLN A 8 -16.93 9.45 -7.45
CA GLN A 8 -16.14 8.26 -7.13
C GLN A 8 -14.87 8.64 -6.37
N VAL A 9 -14.07 9.59 -6.87
CA VAL A 9 -12.90 10.16 -6.18
C VAL A 9 -13.24 10.58 -4.75
N TYR A 10 -14.32 11.33 -4.56
CA TYR A 10 -14.77 11.77 -3.24
C TYR A 10 -15.03 10.59 -2.28
N PHE A 11 -15.57 9.46 -2.77
CA PHE A 11 -15.75 8.25 -1.96
C PHE A 11 -14.46 7.48 -1.68
N ILE A 12 -13.45 7.55 -2.55
CA ILE A 12 -12.11 6.96 -2.28
C ILE A 12 -11.43 7.78 -1.17
N MET A 13 -11.45 9.12 -1.27
CA MET A 13 -10.82 10.04 -0.31
C MET A 13 -11.51 10.10 1.07
N GLN A 14 -12.77 9.65 1.19
CA GLN A 14 -13.50 9.58 2.46
C GLN A 14 -13.53 8.17 3.08
N ASP A 15 -12.76 7.21 2.55
CA ASP A 15 -12.72 5.86 3.09
C ASP A 15 -11.85 5.77 4.36
N VAL A 16 -12.52 5.61 5.51
CA VAL A 16 -11.87 5.53 6.82
C VAL A 16 -10.90 4.34 6.94
N GLU A 17 -11.12 3.27 6.17
CA GLU A 17 -10.22 2.10 6.13
C GLU A 17 -8.99 2.31 5.23
N MET A 18 -8.83 3.49 4.61
CA MET A 18 -7.63 3.91 3.88
C MET A 18 -6.95 5.16 4.50
N TYR A 19 -7.29 5.48 5.74
CA TYR A 19 -6.60 6.47 6.57
C TYR A 19 -5.60 5.78 7.50
N ASP A 20 -4.39 6.33 7.62
CA ASP A 20 -3.37 5.84 8.54
C ASP A 20 -3.26 6.71 9.81
N PRO A 21 -3.56 6.18 11.01
CA PRO A 21 -3.56 6.95 12.25
C PRO A 21 -2.16 7.24 12.81
N GLU A 22 -1.12 6.58 12.31
CA GLU A 22 0.27 6.83 12.75
C GLU A 22 0.91 8.02 12.03
N THR A 23 0.56 8.23 10.76
CA THR A 23 1.08 9.33 9.93
C THR A 23 0.10 10.50 9.76
N ASP A 24 -1.13 10.38 10.29
CA ASP A 24 -2.26 11.30 10.11
C ASP A 24 -2.52 11.64 8.63
N ARG A 25 -2.49 10.61 7.78
CA ARG A 25 -2.62 10.75 6.31
C ARG A 25 -3.80 9.95 5.77
N PRO A 26 -4.82 10.61 5.20
CA PRO A 26 -5.83 9.95 4.37
C PRO A 26 -5.27 9.62 2.99
N MET A 27 -6.04 8.85 2.22
CA MET A 27 -5.78 8.63 0.79
C MET A 27 -6.08 9.91 -0.02
N GLU A 28 -5.18 10.31 -0.91
CA GLU A 28 -5.41 11.43 -1.85
C GLU A 28 -5.57 10.94 -3.29
N CYS A 29 -6.64 11.39 -3.98
CA CYS A 29 -6.70 11.32 -5.44
C CYS A 29 -6.19 12.64 -6.03
N ARG A 30 -5.17 12.54 -6.90
CA ARG A 30 -4.53 13.68 -7.58
C ARG A 30 -4.97 13.72 -9.05
N ALA A 31 -5.11 12.56 -9.69
CA ALA A 31 -5.85 12.41 -10.94
C ALA A 31 -7.36 12.22 -10.66
N LEU A 32 -8.21 12.86 -11.46
CA LEU A 32 -9.67 12.85 -11.29
C LEU A 32 -10.41 12.04 -12.38
N ASN A 33 -9.67 11.47 -13.32
CA ASN A 33 -10.19 10.99 -14.61
C ASN A 33 -9.85 9.53 -14.95
N ILE A 34 -9.22 8.77 -14.03
CA ILE A 34 -8.74 7.39 -14.24
C ILE A 34 -9.30 6.39 -13.21
N THR A 35 -10.40 6.73 -12.52
CA THR A 35 -10.96 5.89 -11.44
C THR A 35 -11.50 4.54 -11.93
N GLU A 36 -11.83 4.41 -13.22
CA GLU A 36 -12.22 3.12 -13.82
C GLU A 36 -11.04 2.19 -14.17
N ASP A 37 -9.86 2.75 -14.42
CA ASP A 37 -8.68 2.01 -14.88
C ASP A 37 -8.07 1.17 -13.75
N LEU A 38 -8.29 1.61 -12.50
CA LEU A 38 -8.03 0.87 -11.26
C LEU A 38 -8.73 -0.50 -11.21
N GLY A 39 -9.80 -0.72 -11.99
CA GLY A 39 -10.48 -2.02 -12.12
C GLY A 39 -9.91 -2.94 -13.20
N GLN A 40 -8.87 -2.52 -13.93
CA GLN A 40 -8.34 -3.22 -15.10
C GLN A 40 -6.85 -3.54 -15.03
N ILE A 41 -6.14 -3.12 -13.96
CA ILE A 41 -4.69 -3.34 -13.76
C ILE A 41 -4.33 -4.82 -13.87
N GLN A 42 -3.27 -5.13 -14.64
CA GLN A 42 -2.75 -6.50 -14.83
C GLN A 42 -1.28 -6.65 -14.41
N TYR A 43 -0.51 -5.56 -14.40
CA TYR A 43 0.87 -5.53 -13.89
C TYR A 43 1.00 -4.45 -12.80
N ILE A 44 1.70 -4.79 -11.72
CA ILE A 44 2.14 -3.85 -10.69
C ILE A 44 3.67 -3.87 -10.65
N PHE A 45 4.29 -2.71 -10.77
CA PHE A 45 5.73 -2.52 -10.61
C PHE A 45 6.01 -1.81 -9.30
N SER A 46 6.68 -2.47 -8.37
CA SER A 46 6.98 -1.95 -7.03
C SER A 46 8.48 -1.72 -6.86
N ASP A 47 8.90 -0.63 -6.21
CA ASP A 47 10.19 -0.68 -5.50
C ASP A 47 10.07 -1.53 -4.23
N LYS A 48 11.18 -1.69 -3.49
CA LYS A 48 11.33 -2.47 -2.28
C LYS A 48 11.66 -1.60 -1.06
N THR A 49 12.55 -0.62 -1.19
CA THR A 49 12.90 0.31 -0.10
C THR A 49 11.77 1.33 0.06
N GLY A 50 11.36 1.63 1.29
CA GLY A 50 10.29 2.59 1.61
C GLY A 50 8.87 2.21 1.14
N THR A 51 8.77 1.26 0.21
CA THR A 51 7.55 0.82 -0.47
C THR A 51 7.07 -0.55 0.01
N LEU A 52 7.96 -1.56 0.07
CA LEU A 52 7.68 -2.87 0.68
C LEU A 52 8.26 -2.96 2.10
N THR A 53 9.34 -2.22 2.37
CA THR A 53 9.92 -2.06 3.71
C THR A 53 9.54 -0.72 4.35
N GLU A 54 9.62 -0.65 5.67
CA GLU A 54 9.46 0.59 6.46
C GLU A 54 10.74 1.45 6.45
N ASN A 55 11.79 1.03 5.74
CA ASN A 55 13.19 1.47 5.90
C ASN A 55 13.65 1.48 7.39
N ARG A 56 13.04 0.61 8.19
CA ARG A 56 13.30 0.43 9.62
C ARG A 56 14.23 -0.76 9.82
N MET A 57 15.49 -0.46 10.06
CA MET A 57 16.52 -1.46 10.33
C MET A 57 16.44 -1.96 11.78
N GLU A 58 16.39 -3.27 11.98
CA GLU A 58 16.35 -3.90 13.31
C GLU A 58 17.46 -4.94 13.48
N PHE A 59 18.15 -4.91 14.62
CA PHE A 59 19.18 -5.88 14.96
C PHE A 59 18.54 -7.21 15.37
N LYS A 60 18.79 -8.31 14.63
CA LYS A 60 18.18 -9.63 14.89
C LYS A 60 19.17 -10.74 15.25
N SER A 61 20.46 -10.62 14.92
CA SER A 61 21.46 -11.65 15.27
C SER A 61 22.88 -11.08 15.30
N CYS A 62 23.77 -11.71 16.07
CA CYS A 62 25.22 -11.50 15.94
C CYS A 62 26.00 -12.79 16.15
N THR A 63 27.14 -12.91 15.46
CA THR A 63 28.11 -14.00 15.69
C THR A 63 29.38 -13.36 16.24
N VAL A 64 29.82 -13.77 17.43
CA VAL A 64 31.01 -13.23 18.11
C VAL A 64 31.91 -14.40 18.51
N GLY A 65 33.20 -14.32 18.23
CA GLY A 65 34.13 -15.43 18.53
C GLY A 65 33.80 -16.76 17.83
N GLY A 66 33.06 -16.73 16.72
CA GLY A 66 32.54 -17.93 16.06
C GLY A 66 31.34 -18.60 16.76
N VAL A 67 30.70 -17.91 17.73
CA VAL A 67 29.47 -18.34 18.44
C VAL A 67 28.29 -17.49 17.96
N ASN A 68 27.18 -18.14 17.59
CA ASN A 68 25.96 -17.50 17.08
C ASN A 68 24.98 -17.15 18.21
N TYR A 69 24.59 -15.89 18.30
CA TYR A 69 23.55 -15.37 19.19
C TYR A 69 22.35 -14.92 18.34
N LEU A 70 21.23 -15.62 18.52
CA LEU A 70 19.98 -15.43 17.76
C LEU A 70 18.94 -14.72 18.62
N HIS A 71 18.52 -13.51 18.25
CA HIS A 71 17.37 -12.88 18.89
C HIS A 71 16.09 -13.40 18.24
N VAL A 72 15.43 -14.33 18.93
CA VAL A 72 14.06 -14.74 18.58
C VAL A 72 13.15 -13.52 18.74
N PRO A 73 12.37 -13.12 17.72
CA PRO A 73 11.43 -12.01 17.87
C PRO A 73 10.43 -12.26 19.00
N CYS A 74 10.10 -11.21 19.75
CA CYS A 74 8.79 -11.14 20.39
C CYS A 74 7.78 -10.76 19.30
N ASP A 75 7.05 -11.76 18.77
CA ASP A 75 5.59 -11.91 18.99
C ASP A 75 4.92 -12.85 17.95
N ASP A 76 3.80 -13.44 18.38
CA ASP A 76 2.68 -14.11 17.68
C ASP A 76 2.87 -15.20 16.57
N ASP A 77 3.97 -15.30 15.83
CA ASP A 77 4.12 -16.27 14.71
C ASP A 77 4.46 -17.73 15.16
N LEU A 78 3.65 -18.32 16.05
CA LEU A 78 3.89 -19.66 16.64
C LEU A 78 3.14 -20.84 15.99
N ASP A 79 2.33 -20.63 14.95
CA ASP A 79 1.48 -21.68 14.34
C ASP A 79 2.09 -22.40 13.11
N SER A 80 3.31 -22.07 12.67
CA SER A 80 3.90 -22.72 11.48
C SER A 80 5.42 -23.01 11.54
N ARG A 81 5.85 -23.91 12.44
CA ARG A 81 7.10 -24.72 12.30
C ARG A 81 7.24 -25.84 13.34
N SER A 82 6.44 -26.89 13.20
CA SER A 82 6.72 -28.17 13.86
C SER A 82 7.60 -29.05 12.96
N ASP A 83 8.93 -28.95 13.09
CA ASP A 83 9.81 -29.96 12.50
C ASP A 83 11.08 -30.19 13.34
N SER A 84 11.56 -31.43 13.36
CA SER A 84 12.33 -31.94 14.50
C SER A 84 13.83 -32.06 14.28
N TYR A 85 14.63 -31.32 15.06
CA TYR A 85 16.02 -31.70 15.38
C TYR A 85 16.38 -31.40 16.83
N SER A 86 17.28 -32.20 17.40
CA SER A 86 17.50 -32.31 18.85
C SER A 86 18.41 -31.23 19.42
N HIS A 87 17.87 -30.33 20.25
CA HIS A 87 18.67 -29.49 21.13
C HIS A 87 18.96 -30.18 22.47
N GLN A 88 20.23 -30.16 22.87
CA GLN A 88 20.71 -30.74 24.11
C GLN A 88 20.37 -29.78 25.29
N SER A 89 19.74 -30.30 26.33
CA SER A 89 19.08 -29.48 27.35
C SER A 89 20.03 -28.95 28.43
N TYR A 90 19.97 -27.64 28.66
CA TYR A 90 20.27 -27.03 29.95
C TYR A 90 19.07 -26.19 30.43
N ALA A 91 18.88 -26.14 31.74
CA ALA A 91 17.54 -25.94 32.32
C ALA A 91 17.04 -24.49 32.28
N ALA A 92 15.73 -24.34 32.03
CA ALA A 92 15.03 -23.09 32.22
C ALA A 92 14.79 -22.80 33.71
N SER A 93 15.14 -21.59 34.16
CA SER A 93 14.62 -21.01 35.42
C SER A 93 14.59 -19.48 35.32
N SER A 94 13.65 -18.85 36.01
CA SER A 94 13.50 -17.39 36.18
C SER A 94 13.47 -16.54 34.90
N ARG A 95 12.29 -16.43 34.28
CA ARG A 95 11.96 -15.31 33.38
C ARG A 95 11.54 -14.09 34.21
N THR A 96 12.33 -13.03 34.18
CA THR A 96 11.92 -11.67 34.60
C THR A 96 12.21 -10.70 33.46
N SER A 97 11.25 -10.55 32.55
CA SER A 97 11.38 -9.75 31.33
C SER A 97 11.26 -8.25 31.61
N SER A 98 12.38 -7.54 31.59
CA SER A 98 12.40 -6.08 31.49
C SER A 98 12.06 -5.68 30.05
N ILE A 99 10.79 -5.38 29.77
CA ILE A 99 10.34 -4.96 28.44
C ILE A 99 10.81 -3.52 28.19
N VAL A 100 11.81 -3.37 27.33
CA VAL A 100 12.27 -2.09 26.78
C VAL A 100 12.52 -2.29 25.28
N GLU A 101 11.72 -1.62 24.45
CA GLU A 101 11.85 -1.58 22.98
C GLU A 101 11.94 -2.94 22.25
N ASN A 102 10.90 -3.78 22.40
CA ASN A 102 10.52 -4.90 21.51
C ASN A 102 11.57 -5.98 21.14
N LEU A 103 12.76 -5.99 21.74
CA LEU A 103 13.78 -7.02 21.51
C LEU A 103 13.81 -8.04 22.66
N SER A 104 13.71 -9.32 22.30
CA SER A 104 14.09 -10.44 23.18
C SER A 104 15.61 -10.43 23.38
N LEU A 105 16.06 -9.77 24.45
CA LEU A 105 17.46 -9.81 24.89
C LEU A 105 17.87 -11.25 25.13
N GLU A 106 18.95 -11.71 24.46
CA GLU A 106 19.45 -13.08 24.64
C GLU A 106 20.06 -13.20 26.06
N PRO A 107 19.48 -14.00 26.97
CA PRO A 107 19.88 -14.01 28.37
C PRO A 107 21.30 -14.53 28.60
N ALA A 108 21.95 -15.23 27.66
CA ALA A 108 23.38 -15.51 27.73
C ALA A 108 24.21 -14.21 27.56
N LEU A 109 23.96 -13.48 26.47
CA LEU A 109 24.69 -12.27 26.09
C LEU A 109 24.44 -11.12 27.08
N GLN A 110 23.22 -10.98 27.61
CA GLN A 110 22.90 -10.04 28.68
C GLN A 110 23.69 -10.34 29.98
N ARG A 111 23.97 -11.61 30.30
CA ARG A 111 24.82 -11.98 31.44
C ARG A 111 26.29 -11.63 31.19
N GLU A 112 26.81 -11.88 29.99
CA GLU A 112 28.21 -11.56 29.62
C GLU A 112 28.49 -10.04 29.62
N LEU A 113 27.48 -9.22 29.30
CA LEU A 113 27.57 -7.75 29.31
C LEU A 113 27.21 -7.11 30.66
N SER A 114 26.45 -7.79 31.54
CA SER A 114 26.04 -7.23 32.85
C SER A 114 27.19 -6.77 33.76
N ASN A 115 28.37 -7.37 33.62
CA ASN A 115 29.59 -7.03 34.36
C ASN A 115 30.58 -6.19 33.54
N MET A 116 30.14 -5.55 32.45
CA MET A 116 31.00 -4.74 31.59
C MET A 116 31.29 -3.37 32.22
N CYS A 117 32.57 -3.07 32.38
CA CYS A 117 33.10 -1.79 32.83
C CYS A 117 34.41 -1.47 32.10
N LEU A 118 35.01 -0.30 32.32
CA LEU A 118 36.27 0.01 31.63
C LEU A 118 37.42 -0.94 32.05
N ARG A 119 37.41 -1.42 33.29
CA ARG A 119 38.43 -2.33 33.82
C ARG A 119 38.31 -3.76 33.28
N SER A 120 37.13 -4.18 32.81
CA SER A 120 36.93 -5.52 32.23
C SER A 120 37.45 -5.63 30.80
N LEU A 121 37.72 -4.50 30.14
CA LEU A 121 38.33 -4.40 28.81
C LEU A 121 39.87 -4.43 28.85
N ASP A 122 40.50 -4.12 29.98
CA ASP A 122 41.96 -4.08 30.11
C ASP A 122 42.56 -5.45 30.52
N SER A 123 43.81 -5.70 30.09
CA SER A 123 44.42 -7.04 30.05
C SER A 123 45.14 -7.51 31.32
N VAL A 124 45.03 -6.80 32.45
CA VAL A 124 46.08 -6.84 33.50
C VAL A 124 45.65 -7.45 34.83
N GLU A 125 44.40 -7.26 35.29
CA GLU A 125 44.04 -7.53 36.70
C GLU A 125 42.80 -8.42 36.95
N LEU A 126 42.08 -8.86 35.91
CA LEU A 126 40.83 -9.64 36.08
C LEU A 126 40.83 -10.95 35.29
N THR A 127 40.41 -12.04 35.94
CA THR A 127 40.33 -13.40 35.38
C THR A 127 39.07 -13.61 34.52
N ILE A 128 38.88 -12.75 33.52
CA ILE A 128 37.72 -12.78 32.61
C ILE A 128 38.01 -13.75 31.44
N PRO A 129 37.06 -14.62 31.03
CA PRO A 129 37.26 -15.48 29.86
C PRO A 129 37.48 -14.65 28.58
N PRO A 130 38.40 -15.06 27.68
CA PRO A 130 38.74 -14.29 26.49
C PRO A 130 37.53 -14.07 25.55
N HIS A 131 36.58 -15.01 25.55
CA HIS A 131 35.31 -14.87 24.82
C HIS A 131 34.45 -13.70 25.33
N VAL A 132 34.23 -13.60 26.64
CA VAL A 132 33.45 -12.53 27.27
C VAL A 132 34.07 -11.16 26.96
N ARG A 133 35.42 -11.07 26.96
CA ARG A 133 36.12 -9.86 26.56
C ARG A 133 35.85 -9.47 25.09
N ARG A 134 35.86 -10.43 24.16
CA ARG A 134 35.50 -10.15 22.74
C ARG A 134 34.06 -9.65 22.61
N VAL A 135 33.12 -10.21 23.37
CA VAL A 135 31.72 -9.74 23.41
C VAL A 135 31.65 -8.29 23.91
N GLN A 136 32.34 -7.95 24.99
CA GLN A 136 32.42 -6.58 25.50
C GLN A 136 33.06 -5.60 24.49
N GLU A 137 34.19 -5.98 23.88
CA GLU A 137 34.86 -5.19 22.83
C GLU A 137 33.98 -5.02 21.57
N PHE A 138 33.16 -6.01 21.23
CA PHE A 138 32.23 -5.98 20.09
C PHE A 138 31.08 -4.98 20.31
N PHE A 139 30.46 -4.97 21.50
CA PHE A 139 29.42 -3.98 21.81
C PHE A 139 29.98 -2.57 22.02
N LEU A 140 31.22 -2.44 22.50
CA LEU A 140 31.93 -1.15 22.47
C LEU A 140 32.16 -0.66 21.03
N LEU A 141 32.57 -1.55 20.11
CA LEU A 141 32.73 -1.23 18.69
C LEU A 141 31.40 -0.75 18.08
N MET A 142 30.28 -1.42 18.38
CA MET A 142 28.94 -0.97 17.91
C MET A 142 28.60 0.45 18.40
N ALA A 143 28.86 0.76 19.67
CA ALA A 143 28.57 2.07 20.27
C ALA A 143 29.49 3.20 19.75
N VAL A 144 30.75 2.90 19.38
CA VAL A 144 31.78 3.90 19.03
C VAL A 144 32.03 4.03 17.52
N CYS A 145 32.07 2.92 16.79
CA CYS A 145 32.44 2.88 15.36
C CYS A 145 31.22 3.19 14.48
N ASN A 146 30.80 4.45 14.46
CA ASN A 146 29.66 4.98 13.72
C ASN A 146 29.83 6.50 13.53
N THR A 147 28.89 7.20 12.91
CA THR A 147 28.78 8.68 12.86
C THR A 147 27.59 9.25 13.62
N VAL A 148 26.90 8.43 14.43
CA VAL A 148 25.64 8.79 15.13
C VAL A 148 25.82 10.00 16.05
N VAL A 149 24.88 10.93 15.94
CA VAL A 149 24.71 12.10 16.82
C VAL A 149 23.66 11.77 17.88
N VAL A 150 23.91 12.20 19.12
CA VAL A 150 22.95 12.10 20.22
C VAL A 150 22.33 13.47 20.45
N SER A 151 21.04 13.60 20.16
CA SER A 151 20.23 14.75 20.51
C SER A 151 19.43 14.44 21.79
N TYR A 152 19.22 15.46 22.61
CA TYR A 152 18.45 15.36 23.84
C TYR A 152 17.14 16.07 23.61
N ILE A 153 16.02 15.34 23.68
CA ILE A 153 14.70 15.96 23.63
C ILE A 153 14.53 16.76 24.91
N HIS A 154 14.50 18.09 24.79
CA HIS A 154 14.08 18.94 25.90
C HIS A 154 12.57 18.82 26.00
N GLU A 155 12.10 18.08 27.01
CA GLU A 155 10.72 18.21 27.46
C GLU A 155 10.59 19.55 28.18
N ASP A 156 10.30 20.60 27.41
CA ASP A 156 9.89 21.91 27.95
C ASP A 156 8.64 21.70 28.81
N LEU A 157 8.73 22.02 30.10
CA LEU A 157 7.58 22.00 31.03
C LEU A 157 6.70 23.25 30.82
N MET A 158 6.25 23.44 29.57
CA MET A 158 5.17 24.35 29.22
C MET A 158 3.81 23.66 29.37
N ASP A 159 2.85 24.38 29.93
CA ASP A 159 1.44 24.01 29.82
C ASP A 159 0.83 24.49 28.48
N ASP A 160 -0.44 24.14 28.23
CA ASP A 160 -1.21 24.62 27.06
C ASP A 160 -1.34 26.16 26.97
N SER A 161 -0.87 26.91 27.97
CA SER A 161 -0.83 28.39 27.97
C SER A 161 0.53 28.97 27.55
N GLY A 162 1.56 28.12 27.38
CA GLY A 162 2.90 28.53 26.95
C GLY A 162 3.77 29.13 28.06
N TYR A 163 3.45 28.89 29.33
CA TYR A 163 4.31 29.28 30.46
C TYR A 163 5.15 28.09 30.91
N ILE A 164 6.48 28.30 30.95
CA ILE A 164 7.41 27.37 31.60
C ILE A 164 7.15 27.41 33.10
N ALA A 165 6.90 26.25 33.71
CA ALA A 165 6.80 26.13 35.16
C ALA A 165 8.22 26.14 35.79
N ASP A 166 8.51 27.14 36.63
CA ASP A 166 9.72 27.14 37.46
C ASP A 166 9.74 25.90 38.39
N ASP A 167 10.92 25.26 38.51
CA ASP A 167 11.11 24.06 39.32
C ASP A 167 10.64 24.24 40.78
N PRO A 168 9.81 23.34 41.34
CA PRO A 168 9.37 23.44 42.72
C PRO A 168 10.55 23.17 43.68
N PRO A 169 10.83 24.05 44.65
CA PRO A 169 11.95 23.86 45.57
C PRO A 169 11.74 22.62 46.45
N PRO A 170 12.82 21.87 46.77
CA PRO A 170 12.69 20.62 47.51
C PRO A 170 12.19 20.82 48.94
N ASN A 171 11.44 19.82 49.43
CA ASN A 171 10.85 19.68 50.76
C ASN A 171 9.62 20.56 51.10
N LYS A 172 8.44 19.95 50.92
CA LYS A 172 7.47 19.74 52.01
C LYS A 172 6.48 18.61 51.68
N PRO A 173 6.05 17.80 52.66
CA PRO A 173 4.94 16.87 52.47
C PRO A 173 3.64 17.66 52.28
N GLY A 174 2.93 17.42 51.18
CA GLY A 174 1.75 18.20 50.80
C GLY A 174 0.42 17.72 51.43
N PRO A 175 -0.64 18.54 51.38
CA PRO A 175 -2.00 18.11 51.68
C PRO A 175 -2.88 17.96 50.41
N ILE A 176 -3.43 16.76 50.25
CA ILE A 176 -4.79 16.41 49.77
C ILE A 176 -5.51 17.43 48.85
N LYS A 177 -5.78 17.04 47.59
CA LYS A 177 -6.64 17.76 46.63
C LYS A 177 -8.09 17.92 47.12
N PRO A 178 -8.70 19.10 47.00
CA PRO A 178 -10.15 19.27 46.82
C PRO A 178 -10.56 19.05 45.35
N LEU A 179 -11.84 18.74 45.12
CA LEU A 179 -12.47 18.59 43.80
C LEU A 179 -12.91 19.97 43.23
N PRO A 180 -13.12 20.09 41.90
CA PRO A 180 -13.34 21.38 41.24
C PRO A 180 -14.73 21.97 41.51
N VAL A 181 -14.79 23.30 41.58
CA VAL A 181 -16.03 24.10 41.54
C VAL A 181 -15.97 25.01 40.31
N LYS A 182 -17.12 25.26 39.70
CA LYS A 182 -17.25 25.97 38.43
C LYS A 182 -17.40 27.50 38.58
N ASP A 183 -17.32 28.14 37.41
CA ASP A 183 -18.18 29.22 36.89
C ASP A 183 -17.67 30.67 36.89
N THR A 184 -18.19 31.38 35.87
CA THR A 184 -18.23 32.85 35.67
C THR A 184 -16.92 33.63 35.43
N LEU A 185 -16.58 33.74 34.14
CA LEU A 185 -16.62 35.02 33.39
C LEU A 185 -16.47 36.33 34.17
N GLU A 186 -15.41 37.10 33.88
CA GLU A 186 -15.52 38.53 33.59
C GLU A 186 -14.34 39.06 32.74
N LYS A 187 -14.53 40.19 32.03
CA LYS A 187 -13.49 40.91 31.26
C LYS A 187 -13.57 42.41 31.55
N PRO A 188 -12.47 43.07 31.99
CA PRO A 188 -12.04 44.30 31.31
C PRO A 188 -10.51 44.57 31.34
N SER A 189 -9.90 45.50 30.58
CA SER A 189 -10.14 45.92 29.17
C SER A 189 -9.04 46.91 28.69
N MET A 190 -8.26 46.55 27.67
CA MET A 190 -7.44 47.42 26.76
C MET A 190 -6.31 48.32 27.34
N ASN A 191 -5.20 48.39 26.59
CA ASN A 191 -4.27 49.54 26.33
C ASN A 191 -2.77 49.20 26.54
N LYS A 192 -1.79 49.72 25.78
CA LYS A 192 -1.76 50.27 24.38
C LYS A 192 -0.30 50.55 23.99
N MET A 193 0.15 50.09 22.80
CA MET A 193 1.37 50.56 22.10
C MET A 193 2.73 50.37 22.85
N ASN A 194 3.92 50.49 22.24
CA ASN A 194 4.25 50.84 20.84
C ASN A 194 5.46 50.04 20.28
N MET A 195 5.74 50.25 18.98
CA MET A 195 6.78 49.62 18.16
C MET A 195 8.23 50.07 18.46
N GLN A 196 9.17 49.10 18.34
CA GLN A 196 10.54 49.21 17.76
C GLN A 196 11.55 50.16 18.45
N SER A 197 12.89 50.08 18.26
CA SER A 197 13.70 49.42 17.23
C SER A 197 15.13 49.04 17.72
N SER A 198 15.94 48.48 16.81
CA SER A 198 17.42 48.44 16.80
C SER A 198 18.20 47.42 17.68
N THR A 199 18.96 46.58 16.98
CA THR A 199 20.23 45.95 17.40
C THR A 199 21.40 46.81 16.86
N PRO A 200 22.71 46.45 16.92
CA PRO A 200 23.37 45.31 17.59
C PRO A 200 24.64 45.68 18.42
N SER A 201 25.29 44.65 18.99
CA SER A 201 26.73 44.32 18.78
C SER A 201 27.70 44.15 19.99
N SER A 202 28.27 42.93 20.03
CA SER A 202 29.71 42.65 20.20
C SER A 202 30.34 42.33 21.58
N LEU A 203 31.30 41.39 21.50
CA LEU A 203 32.51 41.19 22.33
C LEU A 203 32.43 40.65 23.78
N LYS A 204 32.60 39.31 23.87
CA LYS A 204 33.69 38.60 24.60
C LYS A 204 34.19 39.20 25.94
N SER A 205 34.24 38.36 26.99
CA SER A 205 35.40 37.48 27.26
C SER A 205 35.38 36.79 28.64
N ARG A 206 36.12 35.66 28.74
CA ARG A 206 36.66 34.97 29.96
C ARG A 206 35.63 34.52 31.03
N SER A 207 35.51 33.23 31.37
CA SER A 207 36.50 32.27 31.90
C SER A 207 36.98 32.60 33.32
N LEU A 208 36.64 31.70 34.26
CA LEU A 208 37.49 31.32 35.40
C LEU A 208 37.07 29.93 35.93
N LEU A 209 38.07 29.14 36.36
CA LEU A 209 37.92 27.87 37.08
C LEU A 209 38.31 28.09 38.55
N SER A 210 37.62 27.43 39.48
CA SER A 210 38.13 27.25 40.85
C SER A 210 37.52 26.02 41.52
N LEU A 211 38.37 25.09 41.97
CA LEU A 211 37.99 23.96 42.82
C LEU A 211 37.76 24.43 44.26
N SER A 212 37.02 23.64 45.05
CA SER A 212 37.40 23.36 46.44
C SER A 212 36.83 22.02 46.91
N VAL A 213 37.48 21.41 47.90
CA VAL A 213 37.17 20.07 48.46
C VAL A 213 36.76 20.23 49.93
N SER A 214 35.97 19.31 50.46
CA SER A 214 35.75 19.15 51.91
C SER A 214 35.46 17.69 52.25
N GLU A 215 36.02 17.19 53.36
CA GLU A 215 36.02 15.77 53.76
C GLU A 215 35.26 15.52 55.09
N SER A 216 35.12 14.22 55.42
CA SER A 216 35.00 13.60 56.76
C SER A 216 33.61 13.45 57.41
N GLY A 217 33.39 12.28 58.04
CA GLY A 217 32.21 11.90 58.83
C GLY A 217 31.91 10.39 58.80
N ASP A 218 32.37 9.63 59.80
CA ASP A 218 32.19 8.17 59.92
C ASP A 218 30.77 7.73 60.38
N ALA A 219 30.33 6.51 60.02
CA ALA A 219 30.16 5.38 60.96
C ALA A 219 29.27 4.19 60.48
N SER A 220 29.87 2.99 60.42
CA SER A 220 29.36 1.65 60.80
C SER A 220 27.98 1.06 60.35
N GLU A 221 28.09 -0.12 59.72
CA GLU A 221 27.33 -1.38 59.95
C GLU A 221 25.97 -1.71 59.26
N SER A 222 26.09 -2.68 58.33
CA SER A 222 25.27 -3.90 58.20
C SER A 222 23.91 -3.91 57.46
N GLY A 223 23.95 -4.38 56.20
CA GLY A 223 23.43 -5.72 55.91
C GLY A 223 21.97 -5.91 55.46
N SER A 224 21.68 -5.67 54.18
CA SER A 224 20.84 -6.61 53.40
C SER A 224 21.09 -6.46 51.89
N VAL A 225 21.41 -7.56 51.19
CA VAL A 225 21.42 -7.58 49.72
C VAL A 225 19.98 -7.78 49.24
N ALA A 226 19.33 -6.69 48.82
CA ALA A 226 18.04 -6.70 48.15
C ALA A 226 18.21 -6.10 46.75
N GLY A 227 17.80 -6.84 45.71
CA GLY A 227 17.95 -6.40 44.32
C GLY A 227 17.07 -5.19 44.03
N SER A 228 17.67 -4.00 43.93
CA SER A 228 16.98 -2.76 43.59
C SER A 228 16.58 -2.75 42.11
N SER A 229 15.29 -2.61 41.85
CA SER A 229 14.71 -2.53 40.50
C SER A 229 15.31 -1.39 39.67
N PHE A 230 15.69 -1.70 38.43
CA PHE A 230 16.40 -0.81 37.50
C PHE A 230 15.46 0.26 36.89
N LEU A 231 15.13 1.31 37.67
CA LEU A 231 14.41 2.50 37.19
C LEU A 231 14.97 3.77 37.85
N SER A 232 15.84 4.48 37.14
CA SER A 232 16.23 5.85 37.51
C SER A 232 15.15 6.84 37.06
N VAL A 233 14.54 7.54 38.03
CA VAL A 233 13.63 8.65 37.76
C VAL A 233 14.43 9.80 37.11
N GLY A 234 13.96 10.32 35.97
CA GLY A 234 14.50 11.54 35.36
C GLY A 234 15.51 11.36 34.20
N SER A 235 15.63 10.18 33.58
CA SER A 235 16.40 10.04 32.35
C SER A 235 15.70 10.74 31.18
N GLN A 236 16.25 11.88 30.71
CA GLN A 236 15.80 12.52 29.47
C GLN A 236 15.81 11.53 28.29
N ARG A 237 14.83 11.65 27.39
CA ARG A 237 14.71 10.75 26.24
C ARG A 237 15.76 11.09 25.19
N MET A 238 16.85 10.33 25.19
CA MET A 238 17.90 10.40 24.17
C MET A 238 17.32 10.05 22.80
N HIS A 239 17.59 10.89 21.82
CA HIS A 239 17.28 10.66 20.41
C HIS A 239 18.59 10.44 19.64
N TYR A 240 18.56 9.51 18.69
CA TYR A 240 19.74 9.09 17.93
C TYR A 240 19.51 9.40 16.45
N GLU A 241 20.40 10.20 15.88
CA GLU A 241 20.35 10.64 14.47
C GLU A 241 21.60 10.14 13.74
N ALA A 242 21.40 9.58 12.55
CA ALA A 242 22.44 8.88 11.81
C ALA A 242 22.34 9.15 10.30
N GLU A 243 23.47 9.12 9.61
CA GLU A 243 23.55 9.20 8.14
C GLU A 243 23.01 7.93 7.45
N SER A 244 23.09 6.78 8.12
CA SER A 244 22.54 5.51 7.65
C SER A 244 21.72 4.81 8.74
N PRO A 245 20.55 4.23 8.42
CA PRO A 245 19.71 3.53 9.40
C PRO A 245 20.36 2.22 9.88
N ASP A 246 21.30 1.64 9.13
CA ASP A 246 22.09 0.48 9.57
C ASP A 246 22.92 0.83 10.83
N GLU A 247 23.48 2.04 10.90
CA GLU A 247 24.23 2.51 12.07
C GLU A 247 23.32 2.81 13.26
N LEU A 248 22.15 3.38 12.98
CA LEU A 248 21.13 3.67 13.97
C LEU A 248 20.65 2.39 14.67
N ALA A 249 20.46 1.30 13.91
CA ALA A 249 20.11 -0.01 14.46
C ALA A 249 21.22 -0.58 15.38
N LEU A 250 22.49 -0.44 14.99
CA LEU A 250 23.63 -0.90 15.80
C LEU A 250 23.77 -0.12 17.12
N VAL A 251 23.64 1.21 17.10
CA VAL A 251 23.72 2.03 18.32
C VAL A 251 22.50 1.81 19.23
N LYS A 252 21.30 1.68 18.66
CA LYS A 252 20.09 1.32 19.44
C LYS A 252 20.27 -0.04 20.13
N ALA A 253 20.72 -1.06 19.40
CA ALA A 253 20.99 -2.38 19.98
C ALA A 253 22.04 -2.33 21.11
N ALA A 254 23.14 -1.61 20.92
CA ALA A 254 24.15 -1.43 21.98
C ALA A 254 23.55 -0.77 23.24
N ASN A 255 22.70 0.26 23.07
CA ASN A 255 21.96 0.89 24.17
C ASN A 255 20.97 -0.09 24.86
N THR A 256 20.29 -0.98 24.12
CA THR A 256 19.41 -2.01 24.73
C THR A 256 20.19 -3.01 25.59
N TYR A 257 21.45 -3.31 25.24
CA TYR A 257 22.36 -4.10 26.08
C TYR A 257 23.07 -3.28 27.19
N GLY A 258 22.77 -1.99 27.31
CA GLY A 258 23.31 -1.10 28.35
C GLY A 258 24.64 -0.42 28.02
N CYS A 259 25.19 -0.62 26.81
CA CYS A 259 26.35 0.12 26.30
C CYS A 259 25.87 1.39 25.61
N LYS A 260 25.62 2.45 26.40
CA LYS A 260 24.90 3.64 25.92
C LYS A 260 25.86 4.70 25.38
N LEU A 261 25.71 5.05 24.11
CA LEU A 261 26.31 6.27 23.56
C LEU A 261 25.55 7.47 24.12
N THR A 262 26.18 8.31 24.95
CA THR A 262 25.51 9.45 25.61
C THR A 262 25.86 10.78 24.96
N ARG A 263 27.11 10.97 24.52
CA ARG A 263 27.57 12.20 23.89
C ARG A 263 28.61 11.92 22.81
N ARG A 264 28.58 12.72 21.76
CA ARG A 264 29.61 12.75 20.72
C ARG A 264 30.15 14.16 20.51
N SER A 265 31.44 14.25 20.20
CA SER A 265 32.13 15.47 19.78
C SER A 265 33.28 15.07 18.83
N PRO A 266 33.78 15.96 17.96
CA PRO A 266 34.73 15.58 16.90
C PRO A 266 36.01 14.86 17.35
N GLY A 267 36.48 15.10 18.58
CA GLY A 267 37.63 14.40 19.19
C GLY A 267 37.31 13.58 20.45
N LYS A 268 36.03 13.39 20.81
CA LYS A 268 35.62 12.62 22.01
C LYS A 268 34.28 11.91 21.82
N VAL A 269 34.19 10.68 22.31
CA VAL A 269 32.95 9.91 22.39
C VAL A 269 32.73 9.48 23.84
N THR A 270 31.54 9.75 24.37
CA THR A 270 31.17 9.41 25.75
C THR A 270 30.23 8.22 25.75
N VAL A 271 30.59 7.16 26.48
CA VAL A 271 29.84 5.91 26.59
C VAL A 271 29.62 5.59 28.07
N ALA A 272 28.38 5.29 28.46
CA ALA A 272 28.06 4.74 29.77
C ALA A 272 28.00 3.21 29.71
N PHE A 273 28.57 2.53 30.71
CA PHE A 273 28.66 1.07 30.77
C PHE A 273 27.72 0.45 31.82
N PRO A 274 27.23 -0.79 31.62
CA PRO A 274 26.22 -1.43 32.48
C PRO A 274 26.57 -1.52 33.98
N ALA A 275 27.83 -1.80 34.32
CA ALA A 275 28.21 -2.21 35.67
C ALA A 275 28.54 -1.05 36.63
N GLU A 276 29.07 0.06 36.11
CA GLU A 276 29.42 1.24 36.91
C GLU A 276 28.44 2.42 36.70
N ASN A 277 27.71 2.44 35.57
CA ASN A 277 26.79 3.52 35.16
C ASN A 277 27.45 4.92 34.98
N ASP A 278 28.74 5.03 35.29
CA ASP A 278 29.60 6.19 35.02
C ASP A 278 29.81 6.43 33.52
N GLU A 279 29.92 7.71 33.14
CA GLU A 279 30.25 8.13 31.78
C GLU A 279 31.76 8.06 31.52
N VAL A 280 32.18 7.23 30.57
CA VAL A 280 33.56 7.14 30.09
C VAL A 280 33.75 8.02 28.85
N GLU A 281 34.66 8.98 28.92
CA GLU A 281 35.19 9.68 27.74
C GLU A 281 36.30 8.87 27.06
N LEU A 282 36.08 8.50 25.80
CA LEU A 282 37.08 7.97 24.87
C LEU A 282 37.60 9.10 23.98
N GLU A 283 38.92 9.25 23.87
CA GLU A 283 39.53 10.19 22.92
C GLU A 283 39.47 9.59 21.51
N VAL A 284 38.84 10.32 20.58
CA VAL A 284 38.78 9.94 19.15
C VAL A 284 39.87 10.70 18.41
N LEU A 285 40.81 9.97 17.81
CA LEU A 285 41.97 10.55 17.15
C LEU A 285 41.66 10.89 15.67
N ASN A 286 41.08 9.95 14.94
CA ASN A 286 40.64 10.12 13.55
C ASN A 286 39.41 9.25 13.25
N ILE A 287 38.56 9.71 12.33
CA ILE A 287 37.44 8.95 11.76
C ILE A 287 37.71 8.78 10.27
N LEU A 288 37.67 7.54 9.78
CA LEU A 288 37.76 7.20 8.36
C LEU A 288 36.36 6.85 7.87
N HIS A 289 35.68 7.85 7.30
CA HIS A 289 34.30 7.79 6.81
C HIS A 289 34.01 6.59 5.89
N PHE A 290 32.74 6.21 5.78
CA PHE A 290 32.35 5.17 4.83
C PHE A 290 32.68 5.60 3.39
N ASP A 291 33.19 4.66 2.59
CA ASP A 291 33.51 4.85 1.18
C ASP A 291 32.92 3.69 0.37
N ALA A 292 32.29 3.98 -0.77
CA ALA A 292 31.56 3.00 -1.58
C ALA A 292 32.46 1.98 -2.32
N THR A 293 33.72 2.33 -2.60
CA THR A 293 34.72 1.41 -3.17
C THR A 293 35.24 0.47 -2.08
N ARG A 294 35.54 1.04 -0.91
CA ARG A 294 36.16 0.40 0.27
C ARG A 294 35.17 -0.49 1.03
N LYS A 295 33.90 -0.06 1.09
CA LYS A 295 32.73 -0.68 1.77
C LYS A 295 32.93 -0.93 3.26
N ARG A 296 33.65 -0.02 3.92
CA ARG A 296 33.92 -0.03 5.36
C ARG A 296 34.12 1.38 5.91
N MET A 297 33.85 1.54 7.19
CA MET A 297 34.13 2.72 8.02
C MET A 297 35.05 2.29 9.15
N SER A 298 35.95 3.18 9.58
CA SER A 298 36.82 2.93 10.73
C SER A 298 36.93 4.14 11.65
N VAL A 299 37.16 3.90 12.93
CA VAL A 299 37.38 4.93 13.96
C VAL A 299 38.62 4.56 14.77
N ILE A 300 39.53 5.53 14.94
CA ILE A 300 40.74 5.37 15.76
C ILE A 300 40.49 6.03 17.11
N VAL A 301 40.54 5.25 18.19
CA VAL A 301 40.38 5.74 19.56
C VAL A 301 41.59 5.46 20.43
N ARG A 302 41.79 6.27 21.45
CA ARG A 302 42.76 6.02 22.53
C ARG A 302 42.02 5.59 23.80
N HIS A 303 42.42 4.46 24.36
CA HIS A 303 41.84 3.97 25.62
C HIS A 303 42.31 4.84 26.81
N PRO A 304 41.44 5.35 27.70
CA PRO A 304 41.81 6.39 28.67
C PRO A 304 42.79 5.91 29.75
N MET A 305 42.71 4.65 30.18
CA MET A 305 43.61 4.09 31.21
C MET A 305 44.91 3.56 30.61
N THR A 306 44.85 2.57 29.72
CA THR A 306 46.05 1.95 29.12
C THR A 306 46.73 2.77 28.01
N ARG A 307 46.13 3.87 27.54
CA ARG A 307 46.63 4.76 26.46
C ARG A 307 46.92 4.11 25.11
N ASN A 308 46.65 2.82 24.97
CA ASN A 308 46.71 2.07 23.73
C ASN A 308 45.81 2.72 22.67
N ILE A 309 46.31 2.77 21.43
CA ILE A 309 45.53 3.21 20.27
C ILE A 309 44.88 1.98 19.65
N ILE A 310 43.57 2.03 19.44
CA ILE A 310 42.79 0.96 18.83
C ILE A 310 42.08 1.52 17.58
N LEU A 311 42.39 0.92 16.44
CA LEU A 311 41.63 1.05 15.21
C LEU A 311 40.44 0.09 15.29
N TYR A 312 39.23 0.61 15.30
CA TYR A 312 38.00 -0.17 15.10
C TYR A 312 37.52 -0.04 13.65
N VAL A 313 37.08 -1.15 13.07
CA VAL A 313 36.68 -1.26 11.65
C VAL A 313 35.35 -2.00 11.57
N LYS A 314 34.41 -1.49 10.76
CA LYS A 314 33.19 -2.21 10.36
C LYS A 314 32.99 -2.14 8.84
N GLY A 315 32.47 -3.19 8.23
CA GLY A 315 32.20 -3.18 6.79
C GLY A 315 31.59 -4.48 6.26
N ALA A 316 31.50 -4.57 4.93
CA ALA A 316 31.05 -5.79 4.27
C ALA A 316 32.00 -6.97 4.52
N ASP A 317 31.44 -8.17 4.68
CA ASP A 317 32.11 -9.48 4.73
C ASP A 317 33.44 -9.56 3.95
N SER A 318 33.33 -9.47 2.63
CA SER A 318 34.38 -9.53 1.62
C SER A 318 35.41 -8.40 1.74
N SER A 319 35.02 -7.22 2.24
CA SER A 319 35.91 -6.07 2.48
C SER A 319 36.68 -6.14 3.81
N ILE A 320 36.30 -7.05 4.71
CA ILE A 320 37.00 -7.30 5.98
C ILE A 320 37.85 -8.57 5.88
N PHE A 321 37.28 -9.68 5.38
CA PHE A 321 37.96 -10.97 5.26
C PHE A 321 39.19 -10.94 4.33
N SER A 322 39.21 -10.03 3.35
CA SER A 322 40.37 -9.81 2.47
C SER A 322 41.55 -9.08 3.13
N VAL A 323 41.43 -8.59 4.37
CA VAL A 323 42.52 -7.88 5.08
C VAL A 323 42.63 -8.23 6.58
N LEU A 324 42.16 -9.42 6.95
CA LEU A 324 42.48 -10.02 8.25
C LEU A 324 43.97 -10.38 8.36
N HIS A 325 44.47 -10.47 9.59
CA HIS A 325 45.84 -10.89 9.90
C HIS A 325 46.11 -12.34 9.43
N PRO A 326 47.28 -12.65 8.81
CA PRO A 326 47.67 -14.03 8.40
C PRO A 326 47.63 -15.15 9.45
N LYS A 327 47.32 -14.84 10.72
CA LYS A 327 47.00 -15.83 11.76
C LYS A 327 45.78 -16.68 11.40
N TYR A 328 44.77 -16.10 10.73
CA TYR A 328 43.55 -16.82 10.34
C TYR A 328 43.78 -17.90 9.26
N GLU A 329 44.94 -17.92 8.60
CA GLU A 329 45.35 -19.01 7.69
C GLU A 329 46.22 -20.08 8.39
N THR A 330 47.01 -19.66 9.39
CA THR A 330 48.10 -20.44 9.98
C THR A 330 47.76 -21.13 11.30
N ASP A 331 46.81 -20.59 12.08
CA ASP A 331 46.32 -21.17 13.33
C ASP A 331 44.93 -21.83 13.12
N GLU A 332 44.83 -23.12 13.42
CA GLU A 332 43.60 -23.91 13.26
C GLU A 332 42.47 -23.45 14.20
N ASP A 333 42.76 -22.83 15.34
CA ASP A 333 41.71 -22.26 16.21
C ASP A 333 41.12 -20.97 15.59
N CYS A 334 41.96 -20.03 15.17
CA CYS A 334 41.53 -18.83 14.45
C CYS A 334 40.80 -19.17 13.12
N LYS A 335 41.30 -20.16 12.39
CA LYS A 335 40.73 -20.64 11.11
C LYS A 335 39.37 -21.31 11.28
N ARG A 336 39.16 -22.06 12.37
CA ARG A 336 37.84 -22.59 12.76
C ARG A 336 36.87 -21.45 13.12
N GLU A 337 37.34 -20.44 13.86
CA GLU A 337 36.55 -19.25 14.20
C GLU A 337 36.10 -18.45 12.96
N LEU A 338 37.01 -18.22 12.01
CA LEU A 338 36.69 -17.59 10.73
C LEU A 338 35.66 -18.42 9.94
N LYS A 339 35.86 -19.75 9.84
CA LYS A 339 34.92 -20.62 9.13
C LYS A 339 33.53 -20.60 9.76
N ASN A 340 33.41 -20.80 11.07
CA ASN A 340 32.12 -20.71 11.77
C ASN A 340 31.44 -19.36 11.51
N THR A 341 32.22 -18.27 11.49
CA THR A 341 31.69 -16.94 11.22
C THR A 341 31.18 -16.78 9.78
N GLN A 342 31.86 -17.36 8.79
CA GLN A 342 31.37 -17.45 7.41
C GLN A 342 30.10 -18.31 7.31
N ASP A 343 30.09 -19.50 7.91
CA ASP A 343 28.91 -20.40 7.91
C ASP A 343 27.67 -19.72 8.55
N HIS A 344 27.88 -18.88 9.58
CA HIS A 344 26.85 -18.03 10.19
C HIS A 344 26.43 -16.86 9.31
N LEU A 345 27.37 -16.15 8.68
CA LEU A 345 27.09 -15.06 7.73
C LEU A 345 26.27 -15.54 6.54
N ASP A 346 26.63 -16.69 5.96
CA ASP A 346 25.86 -17.33 4.88
C ASP A 346 24.47 -17.77 5.38
N GLY A 347 24.35 -18.11 6.66
CA GLY A 347 23.07 -18.34 7.35
C GLY A 347 22.23 -17.06 7.51
N TYR A 348 22.85 -15.92 7.80
CA TYR A 348 22.19 -14.62 7.91
C TYR A 348 21.78 -14.07 6.54
N ALA A 349 22.64 -14.20 5.53
CA ALA A 349 22.34 -13.83 4.15
C ALA A 349 21.21 -14.67 3.55
N ARG A 350 21.14 -15.98 3.86
CA ARG A 350 19.99 -16.85 3.53
C ARG A 350 18.70 -16.50 4.29
N LYS A 351 18.79 -15.72 5.36
CA LYS A 351 17.64 -15.07 6.04
C LYS A 351 17.40 -13.64 5.53
N GLY A 352 18.23 -13.12 4.61
CA GLY A 352 18.17 -11.76 4.08
C GLY A 352 18.56 -10.66 5.04
N LEU A 353 19.13 -11.02 6.19
CA LEU A 353 19.71 -10.05 7.11
C LEU A 353 20.91 -9.39 6.43
N ARG A 354 20.96 -8.06 6.45
CA ARG A 354 22.13 -7.27 6.05
C ARG A 354 23.30 -7.65 6.96
N THR A 355 24.36 -8.16 6.36
CA THR A 355 25.57 -8.63 7.05
C THR A 355 26.62 -7.53 7.15
N LEU A 356 27.16 -7.31 8.36
CA LEU A 356 28.32 -6.44 8.59
C LEU A 356 29.34 -7.15 9.49
N CYS A 357 30.59 -7.22 9.06
CA CYS A 357 31.71 -7.74 9.83
C CYS A 357 32.38 -6.62 10.63
N MET A 358 32.87 -6.98 11.82
CA MET A 358 33.45 -6.07 12.80
C MET A 358 34.81 -6.58 13.27
N ALA A 359 35.82 -5.73 13.18
CA ALA A 359 37.21 -6.06 13.43
C ALA A 359 37.94 -4.92 14.15
N LYS A 360 39.06 -5.22 14.80
CA LYS A 360 39.93 -4.26 15.48
C LYS A 360 41.39 -4.43 15.06
N ARG A 361 42.22 -3.43 15.33
CA ARG A 361 43.69 -3.56 15.35
C ARG A 361 44.27 -2.64 16.41
N VAL A 362 45.19 -3.16 17.22
CA VAL A 362 45.95 -2.33 18.17
C VAL A 362 47.14 -1.72 17.42
N LEU A 363 47.27 -0.40 17.48
CA LEU A 363 48.32 0.36 16.79
C LEU A 363 49.44 0.73 17.78
N SER A 364 50.68 0.75 17.30
CA SER A 364 51.76 1.40 18.06
C SER A 364 51.69 2.93 17.91
N GLU A 365 52.06 3.67 18.95
CA GLU A 365 52.08 5.15 18.90
C GLU A 365 52.95 5.68 17.74
N SER A 366 54.09 5.03 17.48
CA SER A 366 54.99 5.36 16.37
C SER A 366 54.39 5.10 14.98
N GLU A 367 53.65 4.01 14.83
CA GLU A 367 52.94 3.68 13.58
C GLU A 367 51.80 4.68 13.33
N TYR A 368 50.99 4.94 14.37
CA TYR A 368 49.90 5.92 14.28
C TYR A 368 50.42 7.31 13.94
N GLN A 369 51.49 7.79 14.59
CA GLN A 369 52.06 9.11 14.29
C GLN A 369 52.65 9.20 12.87
N ALA A 370 53.33 8.16 12.40
CA ALA A 370 53.85 8.10 11.02
C ALA A 370 52.70 8.11 9.99
N TRP A 371 51.66 7.32 10.23
CA TRP A 371 50.46 7.31 9.38
C TRP A 371 49.72 8.66 9.42
N ALA A 372 49.50 9.25 10.59
CA ALA A 372 48.75 10.50 10.75
C ALA A 372 49.43 11.68 10.06
N MET A 373 50.77 11.73 10.04
CA MET A 373 51.52 12.70 9.23
C MET A 373 51.29 12.49 7.72
N SER A 374 51.33 11.24 7.26
CA SER A 374 51.07 10.90 5.85
C SER A 374 49.62 11.16 5.42
N HIS A 375 48.66 10.85 6.29
CA HIS A 375 47.23 11.10 6.07
C HIS A 375 46.95 12.59 6.00
N LYS A 376 47.46 13.38 6.95
CA LYS A 376 47.32 14.84 6.95
C LYS A 376 48.00 15.51 5.74
N ALA A 377 49.09 14.93 5.23
CA ALA A 377 49.71 15.37 3.98
C ALA A 377 48.78 15.11 2.78
N ALA A 378 48.21 13.90 2.66
CA ALA A 378 47.22 13.56 1.64
C ALA A 378 45.96 14.44 1.70
N GLU A 379 45.48 14.74 2.91
CA GLU A 379 44.38 15.69 3.10
C GLU A 379 44.72 17.13 2.67
N SER A 380 45.98 17.54 2.79
CA SER A 380 46.43 18.89 2.40
C SER A 380 46.73 19.05 0.90
N ASP A 381 46.67 17.97 0.13
CA ASP A 381 46.79 18.05 -1.33
C ASP A 381 45.53 18.65 -1.98
N MET A 382 45.70 19.27 -3.14
CA MET A 382 44.67 20.00 -3.87
C MET A 382 44.26 19.35 -5.20
N ASN A 383 45.02 18.37 -5.69
CA ASN A 383 44.84 17.76 -7.00
C ASN A 383 44.38 16.30 -6.90
N GLU A 384 45.03 15.50 -6.05
CA GLU A 384 44.86 14.04 -5.98
C GLU A 384 44.38 13.58 -4.58
N ARG A 385 43.81 14.51 -3.79
CA ARG A 385 43.37 14.29 -2.40
C ARG A 385 42.58 12.99 -2.22
N GLU A 386 41.60 12.71 -3.07
CA GLU A 386 40.72 11.55 -2.91
C GLU A 386 41.47 10.21 -3.05
N GLU A 387 42.32 10.06 -4.08
CA GLU A 387 43.14 8.86 -4.26
C GLU A 387 44.22 8.71 -3.18
N LEU A 388 44.87 9.81 -2.79
CA LEU A 388 45.90 9.81 -1.75
C LEU A 388 45.31 9.48 -0.36
N VAL A 389 44.13 10.02 -0.04
CA VAL A 389 43.39 9.69 1.19
C VAL A 389 42.92 8.23 1.16
N MET A 390 42.38 7.74 0.03
CA MET A 390 41.99 6.33 -0.11
C MET A 390 43.19 5.39 0.07
N HIS A 391 44.33 5.67 -0.56
CA HIS A 391 45.55 4.88 -0.39
C HIS A 391 46.08 4.92 1.06
N SER A 392 46.02 6.09 1.71
CA SER A 392 46.36 6.26 3.13
C SER A 392 45.45 5.41 4.05
N CYS A 393 44.14 5.37 3.79
CA CYS A 393 43.19 4.53 4.50
C CYS A 393 43.49 3.02 4.31
N VAL A 394 43.69 2.59 3.05
CA VAL A 394 43.99 1.19 2.72
C VAL A 394 45.36 0.75 3.26
N ALA A 395 46.31 1.66 3.46
CA ALA A 395 47.58 1.36 4.10
C ALA A 395 47.45 1.03 5.60
N LEU A 396 46.54 1.69 6.33
CA LEU A 396 46.31 1.45 7.76
C LEU A 396 45.45 0.20 8.03
N GLU A 397 44.48 -0.06 7.16
CA GLU A 397 43.46 -1.10 7.32
C GLU A 397 43.93 -2.46 6.79
N LYS A 398 45.02 -2.95 7.38
CA LYS A 398 45.62 -4.27 7.15
C LYS A 398 45.82 -4.99 8.48
N ASP A 399 46.04 -6.30 8.44
CA ASP A 399 46.32 -7.14 9.61
C ASP A 399 45.27 -7.04 10.74
N LEU A 400 43.99 -7.03 10.37
CA LEU A 400 42.87 -6.88 11.30
C LEU A 400 42.58 -8.17 12.10
N GLU A 401 42.16 -8.02 13.36
CA GLU A 401 41.63 -9.07 14.22
C GLU A 401 40.10 -9.05 14.16
N LEU A 402 39.48 -10.15 13.73
CA LEU A 402 38.03 -10.31 13.66
C LEU A 402 37.46 -10.42 15.08
N LEU A 403 36.42 -9.64 15.39
CA LEU A 403 35.63 -9.78 16.62
C LEU A 403 34.36 -10.57 16.38
N GLY A 404 33.67 -10.30 15.26
CA GLY A 404 32.40 -10.92 14.92
C GLY A 404 31.70 -10.27 13.74
N ALA A 405 30.40 -10.54 13.60
CA ALA A 405 29.53 -9.94 12.61
C ALA A 405 28.07 -9.83 13.10
N THR A 406 27.31 -8.90 12.50
CA THR A 406 25.90 -8.64 12.82
C THR A 406 24.97 -8.96 11.64
N GLY A 407 23.76 -9.42 11.93
CA GLY A 407 22.64 -9.54 11.00
C GLY A 407 21.53 -8.55 11.35
N ILE A 408 21.25 -7.61 10.44
CA ILE A 408 20.26 -6.54 10.58
C ILE A 408 19.12 -6.79 9.58
N GLU A 409 17.86 -6.79 10.04
CA GLU A 409 16.68 -6.96 9.20
C GLU A 409 16.14 -5.61 8.69
N ASP A 410 15.72 -5.56 7.42
CA ASP A 410 15.04 -4.42 6.79
C ASP A 410 13.53 -4.69 6.84
N LYS A 411 12.85 -4.18 7.88
CA LYS A 411 11.49 -4.63 8.25
C LYS A 411 10.46 -4.31 7.17
N LEU A 412 9.66 -5.32 6.79
CA LEU A 412 8.51 -5.17 5.88
C LEU A 412 7.42 -4.27 6.49
N GLN A 413 6.68 -3.54 5.65
CA GLN A 413 5.46 -2.87 6.10
C GLN A 413 4.38 -3.89 6.47
N GLU A 414 3.59 -3.55 7.49
CA GLU A 414 2.44 -4.33 7.94
C GLU A 414 1.47 -4.67 6.79
N GLY A 415 1.11 -5.95 6.66
CA GLY A 415 0.15 -6.45 5.67
C GLY A 415 0.70 -6.66 4.25
N VAL A 416 1.97 -6.35 3.97
CA VAL A 416 2.58 -6.54 2.63
C VAL A 416 2.45 -7.97 2.08
N PRO A 417 2.76 -9.05 2.84
CA PRO A 417 2.66 -10.41 2.31
C PRO A 417 1.23 -10.83 1.96
N SER A 418 0.25 -10.50 2.80
CA SER A 418 -1.17 -10.78 2.57
C SER A 418 -1.71 -10.01 1.37
N THR A 419 -1.37 -8.72 1.23
CA THR A 419 -1.77 -7.93 0.06
C THR A 419 -1.15 -8.46 -1.22
N ILE A 420 0.12 -8.86 -1.24
CA ILE A 420 0.74 -9.47 -2.41
C ILE A 420 0.10 -10.83 -2.75
N ALA A 421 -0.25 -11.65 -1.75
CA ALA A 421 -0.98 -12.89 -1.97
C ALA A 421 -2.36 -12.64 -2.61
N ASN A 422 -3.14 -11.69 -2.09
CA ASN A 422 -4.48 -11.37 -2.59
C ASN A 422 -4.44 -10.76 -4.00
N LEU A 423 -3.49 -9.86 -4.29
CA LEU A 423 -3.25 -9.33 -5.64
C LEU A 423 -2.80 -10.44 -6.63
N ARG A 424 -1.96 -11.40 -6.21
CA ARG A 424 -1.60 -12.58 -7.01
C ARG A 424 -2.81 -13.50 -7.26
N GLN A 425 -3.73 -13.66 -6.30
CA GLN A 425 -4.97 -14.42 -6.46
C GLN A 425 -5.95 -13.75 -7.43
N ALA A 426 -6.03 -12.42 -7.40
CA ALA A 426 -6.75 -11.59 -8.37
C ALA A 426 -6.20 -11.68 -9.81
N GLY A 427 -5.05 -12.31 -10.02
CA GLY A 427 -4.41 -12.47 -11.33
C GLY A 427 -3.50 -11.32 -11.73
N ILE A 428 -3.18 -10.41 -10.81
CA ILE A 428 -2.28 -9.29 -11.06
C ILE A 428 -0.82 -9.77 -10.95
N LYS A 429 0.00 -9.49 -11.96
CA LYS A 429 1.43 -9.82 -11.95
C LYS A 429 2.22 -8.72 -11.25
N VAL A 430 2.64 -8.98 -10.01
CA VAL A 430 3.52 -8.10 -9.23
C VAL A 430 4.97 -8.36 -9.63
N TRP A 431 5.69 -7.32 -10.02
CA TRP A 431 7.13 -7.31 -10.34
C TRP A 431 7.84 -6.31 -9.42
N VAL A 432 9.06 -6.63 -8.97
CA VAL A 432 9.84 -5.75 -8.09
C VAL A 432 11.07 -5.22 -8.83
N LEU A 433 11.24 -3.90 -8.86
CA LEU A 433 12.30 -3.22 -9.63
C LEU A 433 13.19 -2.40 -8.68
N THR A 434 14.18 -3.04 -8.05
CA THR A 434 14.95 -2.44 -6.94
C THR A 434 16.39 -2.09 -7.30
N GLY A 435 16.95 -1.10 -6.61
CA GLY A 435 18.38 -0.77 -6.62
C GLY A 435 19.26 -1.69 -5.76
N ASP A 436 18.65 -2.55 -4.93
CA ASP A 436 19.38 -3.41 -3.98
C ASP A 436 20.18 -4.55 -4.64
N LYS A 437 21.04 -5.19 -3.83
CA LYS A 437 21.74 -6.42 -4.20
C LYS A 437 20.76 -7.56 -4.46
N GLN A 438 21.17 -8.52 -5.30
CA GLN A 438 20.35 -9.64 -5.73
C GLN A 438 19.91 -10.55 -4.58
N GLU A 439 20.81 -10.81 -3.63
CA GLU A 439 20.58 -11.73 -2.50
C GLU A 439 19.49 -11.17 -1.57
N THR A 440 19.58 -9.87 -1.26
CA THR A 440 18.57 -9.12 -0.49
C THR A 440 17.24 -9.05 -1.22
N ALA A 441 17.25 -8.76 -2.53
CA ALA A 441 16.04 -8.68 -3.34
C ALA A 441 15.30 -10.04 -3.44
N ILE A 442 16.03 -11.16 -3.57
CA ILE A 442 15.46 -12.51 -3.54
C ILE A 442 14.81 -12.79 -2.19
N GLN A 443 15.47 -12.50 -1.06
CA GLN A 443 14.85 -12.80 0.23
C GLN A 443 13.65 -11.90 0.54
N ILE A 444 13.65 -10.63 0.13
CA ILE A 444 12.47 -9.78 0.28
C ILE A 444 11.33 -10.33 -0.59
N ALA A 445 11.60 -10.83 -1.80
CA ALA A 445 10.59 -11.53 -2.61
C ALA A 445 10.07 -12.83 -1.95
N ASN A 446 10.91 -13.59 -1.23
CA ASN A 446 10.46 -14.73 -0.42
C ASN A 446 9.57 -14.27 0.75
N SER A 447 10.00 -13.24 1.48
CA SER A 447 9.35 -12.76 2.72
C SER A 447 8.00 -12.08 2.43
N CYS A 448 7.91 -11.36 1.32
CA CYS A 448 6.68 -10.80 0.76
C CYS A 448 5.75 -11.85 0.09
N GLN A 449 6.08 -13.15 0.15
CA GLN A 449 5.36 -14.23 -0.53
C GLN A 449 5.15 -13.98 -2.05
N LEU A 450 6.06 -13.23 -2.69
CA LEU A 450 6.09 -13.01 -4.13
C LEU A 450 6.60 -14.24 -4.87
N PHE A 451 7.56 -14.94 -4.26
CA PHE A 451 8.00 -16.27 -4.66
C PHE A 451 7.26 -17.32 -3.82
N SER A 452 6.72 -18.34 -4.49
CA SER A 452 6.16 -19.53 -3.82
C SER A 452 7.29 -20.53 -3.51
N PRO A 453 7.21 -21.36 -2.46
CA PRO A 453 8.29 -22.29 -2.10
C PRO A 453 8.63 -23.30 -3.20
N ASP A 454 7.63 -23.72 -4.00
CA ASP A 454 7.80 -24.64 -5.13
C ASP A 454 8.18 -23.93 -6.44
N GLN A 455 8.50 -22.63 -6.41
CA GLN A 455 8.76 -21.82 -7.60
C GLN A 455 10.26 -21.83 -7.95
N THR A 456 10.61 -22.29 -9.15
CA THR A 456 12.02 -22.34 -9.58
C THR A 456 12.51 -20.97 -10.04
N ILE A 457 13.67 -20.54 -9.52
CA ILE A 457 14.21 -19.20 -9.73
C ILE A 457 15.23 -19.22 -10.88
N VAL A 458 14.85 -18.66 -12.03
CA VAL A 458 15.74 -18.44 -13.17
C VAL A 458 16.52 -17.15 -12.93
N THR A 459 17.83 -17.26 -12.70
CA THR A 459 18.74 -16.13 -12.56
C THR A 459 19.47 -15.87 -13.88
N ILE A 460 19.43 -14.63 -14.38
CA ILE A 460 20.13 -14.21 -15.61
C ILE A 460 21.09 -13.07 -15.26
N ASN A 461 22.36 -13.42 -15.07
CA ASN A 461 23.47 -12.50 -14.85
C ASN A 461 24.48 -12.67 -16.00
N ALA A 462 24.75 -11.58 -16.71
CA ALA A 462 25.68 -11.53 -17.84
C ALA A 462 26.34 -10.14 -17.93
N SER A 463 27.61 -10.12 -18.35
CA SER A 463 28.47 -8.93 -18.44
C SER A 463 28.48 -8.27 -19.82
N SER A 464 28.13 -9.01 -20.88
CA SER A 464 28.14 -8.56 -22.27
C SER A 464 26.84 -8.82 -23.02
N LEU A 465 26.66 -8.17 -24.18
CA LEU A 465 25.47 -8.32 -25.04
C LEU A 465 25.30 -9.76 -25.57
N GLU A 466 26.40 -10.40 -25.96
CA GLU A 466 26.39 -11.74 -26.55
C GLU A 466 26.13 -12.81 -25.49
N GLU A 467 26.79 -12.72 -24.34
CA GLU A 467 26.53 -13.54 -23.14
C GLU A 467 25.08 -13.36 -22.65
N THR A 468 24.54 -12.14 -22.66
CA THR A 468 23.14 -11.87 -22.33
C THR A 468 22.20 -12.58 -23.32
N ARG A 469 22.53 -12.55 -24.62
CA ARG A 469 21.74 -13.22 -25.66
C ARG A 469 21.75 -14.75 -25.49
N GLU A 470 22.91 -15.35 -25.23
CA GLU A 470 23.03 -16.78 -24.97
C GLU A 470 22.28 -17.18 -23.69
N ALA A 471 22.40 -16.42 -22.60
CA ALA A 471 21.67 -16.67 -21.36
C ALA A 471 20.14 -16.56 -21.55
N LEU A 472 19.65 -15.58 -22.34
CA LEU A 472 18.24 -15.43 -22.69
C LEU A 472 17.74 -16.60 -23.58
N ASP A 473 18.49 -16.99 -24.61
CA ASP A 473 18.10 -18.10 -25.50
C ASP A 473 18.18 -19.47 -24.77
N ASN A 474 19.11 -19.65 -23.81
CA ASN A 474 19.17 -20.81 -22.91
C ASN A 474 18.00 -20.86 -21.91
N ALA A 475 17.66 -19.75 -21.26
CA ALA A 475 16.50 -19.67 -20.38
C ALA A 475 15.19 -19.96 -21.15
N LEU A 476 15.06 -19.45 -22.39
CA LEU A 476 13.94 -19.79 -23.28
C LEU A 476 13.92 -21.26 -23.72
N ALA A 477 15.04 -21.97 -23.69
CA ALA A 477 15.08 -23.41 -23.95
C ALA A 477 14.59 -24.22 -22.73
N GLN A 478 15.04 -23.86 -21.53
CA GLN A 478 14.58 -24.47 -20.26
C GLN A 478 13.06 -24.34 -20.09
N LEU A 479 12.54 -23.11 -20.15
CA LEU A 479 11.10 -22.81 -20.01
C LEU A 479 10.22 -23.61 -20.98
N ARG A 480 10.70 -23.91 -22.20
CA ARG A 480 9.96 -24.70 -23.19
C ARG A 480 9.95 -26.19 -22.89
N GLU A 481 11.03 -26.73 -22.37
CA GLU A 481 11.08 -28.15 -22.00
C GLU A 481 10.26 -28.40 -20.73
N ASP A 482 10.29 -27.47 -19.78
CA ASP A 482 9.43 -27.49 -18.58
C ASP A 482 7.94 -27.35 -18.95
N GLN A 483 7.59 -26.46 -19.89
CA GLN A 483 6.23 -26.37 -20.44
C GLN A 483 5.77 -27.70 -21.06
N LYS A 484 6.63 -28.30 -21.88
CA LYS A 484 6.38 -29.57 -22.57
C LYS A 484 6.23 -30.75 -21.60
N GLN A 485 6.93 -30.75 -20.47
CA GLN A 485 6.69 -31.72 -19.38
C GLN A 485 5.33 -31.49 -18.72
N LEU A 486 4.93 -30.24 -18.46
CA LEU A 486 3.64 -29.91 -17.86
C LEU A 486 2.46 -30.32 -18.77
N ASP A 487 2.56 -30.06 -20.08
CA ASP A 487 1.54 -30.46 -21.07
C ASP A 487 1.38 -31.99 -21.14
N LEU A 488 2.47 -32.75 -21.09
CA LEU A 488 2.44 -34.23 -21.06
C LEU A 488 1.76 -34.78 -19.79
N LEU A 489 1.96 -34.13 -18.63
CA LEU A 489 1.28 -34.48 -17.38
C LEU A 489 -0.21 -34.11 -17.42
N ALA A 490 -0.57 -32.98 -18.05
CA ALA A 490 -1.95 -32.55 -18.21
C ALA A 490 -2.76 -33.49 -19.13
N ASP A 491 -2.21 -33.89 -20.27
CA ASP A 491 -2.88 -34.84 -21.17
C ASP A 491 -2.95 -36.26 -20.58
N SER A 492 -1.93 -36.69 -19.83
CA SER A 492 -1.99 -37.92 -19.03
C SER A 492 -3.17 -37.89 -18.06
N SER A 493 -3.39 -36.76 -17.37
CA SER A 493 -4.50 -36.58 -16.44
C SER A 493 -5.87 -36.52 -17.13
N ARG A 494 -5.96 -35.88 -18.31
CA ARG A 494 -7.19 -35.79 -19.12
C ARG A 494 -7.62 -37.13 -19.70
N SER A 495 -6.68 -38.04 -19.97
CA SER A 495 -6.98 -39.38 -20.52
C SER A 495 -7.99 -40.18 -19.67
N HIS A 496 -8.08 -39.88 -18.38
CA HIS A 496 -8.96 -40.57 -17.43
C HIS A 496 -10.39 -40.01 -17.34
N LEU A 497 -10.70 -38.89 -18.01
CA LEU A 497 -12.00 -38.20 -17.91
C LEU A 497 -12.60 -37.76 -19.25
N GLY A 498 -12.97 -38.75 -20.08
CA GLY A 498 -13.98 -38.58 -21.14
C GLY A 498 -13.46 -38.07 -22.49
N SER A 499 -13.52 -38.93 -23.50
CA SER A 499 -13.16 -38.56 -24.88
C SER A 499 -14.21 -37.65 -25.53
N GLN A 500 -13.88 -36.37 -25.70
CA GLN A 500 -14.45 -35.48 -26.71
C GLN A 500 -13.31 -34.67 -27.32
N VAL A 501 -12.95 -34.99 -28.58
CA VAL A 501 -11.81 -34.36 -29.26
C VAL A 501 -12.19 -32.96 -29.73
N SER A 502 -11.69 -31.93 -29.04
CA SER A 502 -11.93 -30.54 -29.42
C SER A 502 -10.98 -30.09 -30.52
N LEU A 503 -11.50 -29.89 -31.73
CA LEU A 503 -10.80 -29.27 -32.88
C LEU A 503 -10.25 -27.86 -32.58
N PHE A 504 -10.66 -27.24 -31.47
CA PHE A 504 -10.28 -25.88 -31.07
C PHE A 504 -8.79 -25.76 -30.72
N SER A 505 -8.16 -26.81 -30.19
CA SER A 505 -6.74 -26.77 -29.78
C SER A 505 -5.79 -26.59 -30.97
N VAL A 506 -6.05 -27.26 -32.09
CA VAL A 506 -5.23 -27.18 -33.30
C VAL A 506 -5.25 -25.78 -33.92
N LEU A 507 -6.40 -25.09 -33.87
CA LEU A 507 -6.54 -23.72 -34.36
C LEU A 507 -5.79 -22.70 -33.49
N SER A 508 -5.64 -22.97 -32.19
CA SER A 508 -4.92 -22.06 -31.28
C SER A 508 -3.42 -21.95 -31.57
N GLN A 509 -2.81 -22.96 -32.19
CA GLN A 509 -1.37 -22.96 -32.51
C GLN A 509 -0.98 -22.02 -33.67
N PHE A 510 -1.94 -21.52 -34.46
CA PHE A 510 -1.67 -20.61 -35.58
C PHE A 510 -1.91 -19.12 -35.29
N SER A 511 -2.45 -18.76 -34.13
CA SER A 511 -2.70 -17.34 -33.79
C SER A 511 -1.53 -16.72 -33.01
N MET A 512 -0.60 -16.09 -33.73
CA MET A 512 0.35 -15.14 -33.15
C MET A 512 -0.35 -13.82 -32.79
N GLY A 513 -1.30 -13.88 -31.85
CA GLY A 513 -2.05 -12.73 -31.34
C GLY A 513 -3.37 -13.10 -30.65
N GLY A 514 -3.60 -12.50 -29.48
CA GLY A 514 -4.89 -12.49 -28.77
C GLY A 514 -5.08 -13.59 -27.72
N VAL A 515 -5.48 -13.16 -26.51
CA VAL A 515 -6.14 -13.96 -25.43
C VAL A 515 -5.42 -15.26 -25.03
N GLY A 516 -4.43 -15.13 -24.14
CA GLY A 516 -3.89 -16.30 -23.43
C GLY A 516 -4.81 -16.76 -22.29
N ASN A 517 -5.04 -18.07 -22.18
CA ASN A 517 -5.63 -18.67 -20.97
C ASN A 517 -4.55 -18.77 -19.88
N ASP A 518 -4.78 -18.18 -18.71
CA ASP A 518 -3.80 -18.18 -17.61
C ASP A 518 -3.55 -19.56 -16.95
N ALA A 519 -4.27 -20.60 -17.37
CA ALA A 519 -4.09 -21.99 -16.92
C ALA A 519 -2.76 -22.64 -17.35
N GLY A 520 -1.93 -21.96 -18.15
CA GLY A 520 -0.64 -22.45 -18.65
C GLY A 520 0.60 -21.72 -18.10
N GLN A 521 0.48 -20.92 -17.04
CA GLN A 521 1.65 -20.26 -16.44
C GLN A 521 2.44 -21.22 -15.54
N LEU A 522 3.69 -21.47 -15.91
CA LEU A 522 4.65 -22.26 -15.12
C LEU A 522 5.04 -21.53 -13.83
N ASN A 523 5.35 -22.30 -12.78
CA ASN A 523 5.88 -21.76 -11.53
C ASN A 523 7.38 -21.40 -11.63
N HIS A 524 7.72 -20.45 -12.49
CA HIS A 524 9.06 -19.84 -12.54
C HIS A 524 9.05 -18.40 -12.01
N ALA A 525 10.12 -18.01 -11.34
CA ALA A 525 10.49 -16.63 -11.06
C ALA A 525 11.68 -16.22 -11.96
N LEU A 526 11.73 -14.96 -12.39
CA LEU A 526 12.90 -14.40 -13.06
C LEU A 526 13.64 -13.42 -12.14
N VAL A 527 14.96 -13.54 -12.06
CA VAL A 527 15.85 -12.58 -11.40
C VAL A 527 16.90 -12.11 -12.40
N ILE A 528 17.10 -10.79 -12.51
CA ILE A 528 18.02 -10.19 -13.48
C ILE A 528 18.76 -8.97 -12.88
N ASP A 529 20.07 -8.87 -13.11
CA ASP A 529 20.87 -7.72 -12.69
C ASP A 529 20.72 -6.51 -13.63
N GLY A 530 20.84 -5.30 -13.08
CA GLY A 530 20.70 -4.03 -13.81
C GLY A 530 21.66 -3.87 -14.99
N LYS A 531 22.85 -4.49 -14.97
CA LYS A 531 23.75 -4.50 -16.15
C LYS A 531 23.16 -5.33 -17.29
N THR A 532 22.73 -6.54 -16.97
CA THR A 532 22.11 -7.48 -17.91
C THR A 532 20.79 -6.95 -18.44
N LEU A 533 20.03 -6.24 -17.60
CA LEU A 533 18.79 -5.55 -17.97
C LEU A 533 19.02 -4.45 -19.03
N ALA A 534 20.14 -3.71 -18.96
CA ALA A 534 20.50 -2.73 -19.98
C ALA A 534 20.60 -3.38 -21.37
N PHE A 535 21.30 -4.53 -21.46
CA PHE A 535 21.41 -5.29 -22.70
C PHE A 535 20.07 -5.93 -23.11
N ALA A 536 19.33 -6.52 -22.17
CA ALA A 536 18.05 -7.19 -22.43
C ALA A 536 16.93 -6.25 -22.92
N THR A 537 16.97 -4.95 -22.55
CA THR A 537 16.03 -3.92 -23.05
C THR A 537 16.39 -3.35 -24.43
N THR A 538 17.50 -3.80 -25.05
CA THR A 538 17.86 -3.46 -26.44
C THR A 538 16.84 -4.07 -27.42
N PRO A 539 16.40 -3.38 -28.49
CA PRO A 539 15.33 -3.87 -29.38
C PRO A 539 15.60 -5.22 -30.09
N GLU A 540 16.85 -5.70 -30.14
CA GLU A 540 17.19 -7.05 -30.64
C GLU A 540 16.84 -8.18 -29.65
N LEU A 541 16.83 -7.87 -28.35
CA LEU A 541 16.66 -8.81 -27.25
C LEU A 541 15.35 -8.59 -26.47
N GLU A 542 14.73 -7.41 -26.59
CA GLU A 542 13.48 -7.02 -25.90
C GLU A 542 12.39 -8.11 -26.02
N ARG A 543 12.28 -8.73 -27.21
CA ARG A 543 11.25 -9.72 -27.55
C ARG A 543 11.56 -11.12 -27.03
N ARG A 544 12.80 -11.38 -26.64
CA ARG A 544 13.20 -12.58 -25.90
C ARG A 544 12.92 -12.39 -24.41
N PHE A 545 13.37 -11.27 -23.87
CA PHE A 545 13.15 -10.88 -22.47
C PHE A 545 11.65 -10.85 -22.12
N LEU A 546 10.82 -10.19 -22.93
CA LEU A 546 9.35 -10.19 -22.76
C LEU A 546 8.74 -11.59 -22.84
N LYS A 547 9.27 -12.49 -23.67
CA LYS A 547 8.78 -13.88 -23.74
C LYS A 547 9.09 -14.65 -22.46
N ILE A 548 10.28 -14.49 -21.87
CA ILE A 548 10.60 -15.07 -20.56
C ILE A 548 9.62 -14.52 -19.51
N CYS A 549 9.52 -13.18 -19.42
CA CYS A 549 8.67 -12.50 -18.43
C CYS A 549 7.16 -12.80 -18.55
N LEU A 550 6.68 -13.24 -19.72
CA LEU A 550 5.31 -13.71 -19.91
C LEU A 550 5.05 -15.07 -19.26
N HIS A 551 6.01 -15.99 -19.35
CA HIS A 551 5.90 -17.35 -18.77
C HIS A 551 6.21 -17.37 -17.28
N CYS A 552 7.08 -16.47 -16.79
CA CYS A 552 7.33 -16.29 -15.36
C CYS A 552 6.10 -15.69 -14.64
N ARG A 553 5.87 -16.15 -13.41
CA ARG A 553 4.76 -15.67 -12.55
C ARG A 553 5.12 -14.40 -11.79
N SER A 554 6.40 -14.18 -11.51
CA SER A 554 6.96 -12.98 -10.88
C SER A 554 8.36 -12.68 -11.45
N VAL A 555 8.74 -11.40 -11.43
CA VAL A 555 10.03 -10.91 -11.93
C VAL A 555 10.64 -9.95 -10.89
N VAL A 556 11.94 -10.07 -10.65
CA VAL A 556 12.71 -9.19 -9.75
C VAL A 556 13.93 -8.66 -10.50
N CYS A 557 13.95 -7.36 -10.77
CA CYS A 557 15.12 -6.67 -11.30
C CYS A 557 15.93 -6.09 -10.14
N CYS A 558 17.22 -6.42 -10.09
CA CYS A 558 18.14 -6.02 -9.02
C CYS A 558 19.11 -4.94 -9.54
N ARG A 559 19.63 -4.07 -8.68
CA ARG A 559 20.52 -2.95 -9.07
C ARG A 559 20.00 -2.07 -10.22
N ALA A 560 18.67 -1.96 -10.37
CA ALA A 560 18.04 -1.23 -11.45
C ALA A 560 18.06 0.29 -11.20
N THR A 561 18.61 1.06 -12.14
CA THR A 561 18.61 2.53 -12.08
C THR A 561 17.20 3.10 -12.40
N PRO A 562 16.85 4.32 -11.95
CA PRO A 562 15.54 4.94 -12.19
C PRO A 562 15.08 4.95 -13.67
N ILE A 563 16.04 5.13 -14.59
CA ILE A 563 15.79 5.12 -16.05
C ILE A 563 15.52 3.70 -16.54
N GLN A 564 16.19 2.69 -15.99
CA GLN A 564 15.93 1.28 -16.32
C GLN A 564 14.59 0.80 -15.77
N LYS A 565 14.19 1.23 -14.55
CA LYS A 565 12.85 0.94 -14.02
C LYS A 565 11.76 1.43 -14.99
N ALA A 566 11.85 2.69 -15.40
CA ALA A 566 10.95 3.29 -16.40
C ALA A 566 10.99 2.55 -17.74
N SER A 567 12.17 2.15 -18.21
CA SER A 567 12.34 1.37 -19.45
C SER A 567 11.58 0.03 -19.40
N VAL A 568 11.62 -0.68 -18.27
CA VAL A 568 10.87 -1.94 -18.08
C VAL A 568 9.36 -1.73 -18.09
N VAL A 569 8.85 -0.72 -17.36
CA VAL A 569 7.42 -0.37 -17.36
C VAL A 569 6.95 -0.07 -18.78
N LYS A 570 7.67 0.82 -19.48
CA LYS A 570 7.39 1.18 -20.88
C LYS A 570 7.39 -0.04 -21.80
N LEU A 571 8.40 -0.91 -21.66
CA LEU A 571 8.56 -2.10 -22.50
C LEU A 571 7.35 -3.03 -22.37
N VAL A 572 6.85 -3.24 -21.15
CA VAL A 572 5.66 -4.07 -20.87
C VAL A 572 4.40 -3.39 -21.40
N ARG A 573 4.17 -2.12 -21.07
CA ARG A 573 3.00 -1.33 -21.48
C ARG A 573 2.87 -1.26 -23.00
N ASP A 574 3.92 -0.79 -23.68
CA ASP A 574 3.89 -0.51 -25.13
C ASP A 574 3.79 -1.79 -25.98
N ASN A 575 4.39 -2.92 -25.53
CA ASN A 575 4.34 -4.20 -26.28
C ASN A 575 3.13 -5.09 -25.93
N LEU A 576 2.75 -5.19 -24.65
CA LEU A 576 1.66 -6.08 -24.24
C LEU A 576 0.28 -5.43 -24.30
N LYS A 577 0.21 -4.08 -24.25
CA LYS A 577 -1.05 -3.31 -24.22
C LYS A 577 -2.00 -3.77 -23.11
N LYS A 578 -1.43 -4.02 -21.93
CA LYS A 578 -2.11 -4.39 -20.69
C LYS A 578 -1.89 -3.29 -19.67
N MET A 579 -2.92 -2.94 -18.90
CA MET A 579 -2.86 -1.84 -17.94
C MET A 579 -1.79 -2.08 -16.87
N THR A 580 -0.91 -1.08 -16.73
CA THR A 580 0.23 -1.05 -15.82
C THR A 580 0.01 -0.05 -14.70
N LEU A 581 0.29 -0.48 -13.47
CA LEU A 581 0.40 0.37 -12.29
C LEU A 581 1.83 0.32 -11.77
N SER A 582 2.38 1.43 -11.30
CA SER A 582 3.65 1.44 -10.59
C SER A 582 3.54 2.17 -9.25
N ILE A 583 4.32 1.71 -8.27
CA ILE A 583 4.26 2.19 -6.88
C ILE A 583 5.67 2.42 -6.31
N GLY A 584 5.86 3.56 -5.65
CA GLY A 584 7.11 4.00 -5.02
C GLY A 584 6.90 5.16 -4.06
N ASP A 585 7.86 5.43 -3.17
CA ASP A 585 7.87 6.59 -2.25
C ASP A 585 9.01 7.59 -2.57
N GLY A 586 10.16 7.10 -3.02
CA GLY A 586 11.36 7.90 -3.26
C GLY A 586 11.45 8.60 -4.61
N ALA A 587 12.39 9.55 -4.71
CA ALA A 587 12.73 10.25 -5.96
C ALA A 587 13.18 9.30 -7.08
N ASN A 588 13.74 8.14 -6.72
CA ASN A 588 14.20 7.08 -7.64
C ASN A 588 13.07 6.45 -8.47
N ASP A 589 11.82 6.62 -8.05
CA ASP A 589 10.65 5.96 -8.63
C ASP A 589 9.73 6.91 -9.39
N VAL A 590 9.98 8.22 -9.34
CA VAL A 590 9.23 9.24 -10.10
C VAL A 590 9.18 8.91 -11.60
N SER A 591 10.28 8.46 -12.18
CA SER A 591 10.33 8.03 -13.60
C SER A 591 9.57 6.73 -13.88
N MET A 592 9.46 5.84 -12.89
CA MET A 592 8.68 4.60 -12.98
C MET A 592 7.18 4.88 -12.83
N ILE A 593 6.81 5.77 -11.91
CA ILE A 593 5.46 6.30 -11.65
C ILE A 593 4.91 6.99 -12.90
N GLN A 594 5.64 7.97 -13.45
CA GLN A 594 5.21 8.72 -14.65
C GLN A 594 5.23 7.93 -15.97
N THR A 595 5.65 6.66 -15.96
CA THR A 595 5.73 5.80 -17.15
C THR A 595 4.66 4.69 -17.17
N ALA A 596 4.00 4.41 -16.04
CA ALA A 596 2.86 3.51 -16.00
C ALA A 596 1.59 4.16 -16.61
N ASP A 597 0.49 3.41 -16.65
CA ASP A 597 -0.84 3.94 -16.95
C ASP A 597 -1.50 4.54 -15.69
N ILE A 598 -1.11 4.06 -14.50
CA ILE A 598 -1.46 4.63 -13.19
C ILE A 598 -0.22 4.67 -12.28
N GLY A 599 0.10 5.84 -11.74
CA GLY A 599 1.15 6.03 -10.74
C GLY A 599 0.61 6.13 -9.31
N VAL A 600 1.13 5.32 -8.38
CA VAL A 600 0.80 5.37 -6.95
C VAL A 600 2.01 5.83 -6.13
N GLY A 601 1.84 6.89 -5.34
CA GLY A 601 2.86 7.40 -4.42
C GLY A 601 2.62 6.92 -3.00
N ILE A 602 3.63 6.33 -2.36
CA ILE A 602 3.62 6.08 -0.91
C ILE A 602 4.14 7.32 -0.18
N SER A 603 3.41 7.72 0.87
CA SER A 603 3.67 8.94 1.63
C SER A 603 4.69 8.71 2.75
N GLY A 604 5.92 8.33 2.35
CA GLY A 604 7.01 7.97 3.25
C GLY A 604 7.72 9.16 3.94
N GLN A 605 8.85 8.84 4.58
CA GLN A 605 9.77 9.81 5.21
C GLN A 605 10.85 10.33 4.25
N GLU A 606 11.16 9.61 3.17
CA GLU A 606 12.20 9.99 2.19
C GLU A 606 11.84 11.23 1.34
N GLY A 607 10.59 11.68 1.42
CA GLY A 607 10.11 12.95 0.87
C GLY A 607 8.78 12.81 0.13
N MET A 608 8.17 13.94 -0.24
CA MET A 608 6.89 13.95 -0.95
C MET A 608 7.03 13.84 -2.48
N GLN A 609 8.20 13.48 -3.01
CA GLN A 609 8.48 13.58 -4.45
C GLN A 609 7.69 12.56 -5.29
N ALA A 610 7.61 11.29 -4.88
CA ALA A 610 6.75 10.32 -5.55
C ALA A 610 5.27 10.70 -5.44
N VAL A 611 4.81 11.08 -4.24
CA VAL A 611 3.46 11.57 -3.97
C VAL A 611 3.07 12.72 -4.91
N MET A 612 3.92 13.74 -5.05
CA MET A 612 3.66 14.89 -5.93
C MET A 612 3.64 14.53 -7.42
N ALA A 613 4.31 13.45 -7.82
CA ALA A 613 4.37 12.95 -9.19
C ALA A 613 3.36 11.84 -9.51
N SER A 614 2.62 11.36 -8.51
CA SER A 614 1.66 10.25 -8.61
C SER A 614 0.21 10.72 -8.88
N ASP A 615 -0.60 9.81 -9.41
CA ASP A 615 -2.04 10.00 -9.60
C ASP A 615 -2.84 9.76 -8.31
N PHE A 616 -2.33 8.86 -7.45
CA PHE A 616 -2.95 8.45 -6.19
C PHE A 616 -1.90 8.37 -5.09
N ALA A 617 -2.14 9.02 -3.94
CA ALA A 617 -1.27 8.93 -2.78
C ALA A 617 -1.90 8.04 -1.70
N ILE A 618 -1.11 7.11 -1.16
CA ILE A 618 -1.47 6.26 -0.01
C ILE A 618 -0.40 6.37 1.08
N ALA A 619 -0.74 6.08 2.33
CA ALA A 619 0.21 6.14 3.44
C ALA A 619 1.06 4.85 3.59
N LYS A 620 0.47 3.66 3.35
CA LYS A 620 1.10 2.34 3.50
C LYS A 620 0.66 1.38 2.40
N PHE A 621 1.51 0.43 2.03
CA PHE A 621 1.29 -0.51 0.93
C PHE A 621 -0.02 -1.32 1.05
N ARG A 622 -0.42 -1.72 2.28
CA ARG A 622 -1.65 -2.51 2.54
C ARG A 622 -2.94 -1.89 1.99
N PHE A 623 -3.01 -0.56 1.83
CA PHE A 623 -4.20 0.10 1.26
C PHE A 623 -4.37 -0.11 -0.24
N LEU A 624 -3.32 -0.52 -0.97
CA LEU A 624 -3.38 -0.84 -2.41
C LEU A 624 -4.37 -1.98 -2.70
N GLU A 625 -4.50 -2.93 -1.77
CA GLU A 625 -5.46 -4.03 -1.84
C GLU A 625 -6.90 -3.53 -2.00
N ARG A 626 -7.30 -2.63 -1.10
CA ARG A 626 -8.65 -2.05 -1.06
C ARG A 626 -8.88 -1.07 -2.21
N LEU A 627 -7.87 -0.29 -2.56
CA LEU A 627 -7.92 0.65 -3.68
C LEU A 627 -8.23 -0.07 -5.01
N LEU A 628 -7.61 -1.23 -5.27
CA LEU A 628 -7.83 -2.00 -6.49
C LEU A 628 -9.04 -2.94 -6.40
N LEU A 629 -9.06 -3.84 -5.42
CA LEU A 629 -10.06 -4.93 -5.37
C LEU A 629 -11.47 -4.43 -5.02
N VAL A 630 -11.60 -3.32 -4.30
CA VAL A 630 -12.90 -2.75 -3.89
C VAL A 630 -13.25 -1.53 -4.73
N HIS A 631 -12.44 -0.46 -4.66
CA HIS A 631 -12.77 0.79 -5.37
C HIS A 631 -12.59 0.66 -6.88
N GLY A 632 -11.48 0.09 -7.36
CA GLY A 632 -11.23 -0.13 -8.78
C GLY A 632 -12.32 -0.98 -9.45
N HIS A 633 -12.61 -2.14 -8.86
CA HIS A 633 -13.70 -3.03 -9.30
C HIS A 633 -15.05 -2.31 -9.40
N TRP A 634 -15.50 -1.67 -8.31
CA TRP A 634 -16.77 -0.96 -8.29
C TRP A 634 -16.81 0.21 -9.30
N ASN A 635 -15.75 1.00 -9.40
CA ASN A 635 -15.73 2.18 -10.26
C ASN A 635 -15.75 1.81 -11.75
N HIS A 636 -15.10 0.71 -12.12
CA HIS A 636 -15.20 0.11 -13.45
C HIS A 636 -16.64 -0.33 -13.78
N ASP A 637 -17.23 -1.21 -12.97
CA ASP A 637 -18.62 -1.69 -13.16
C ASP A 637 -19.64 -0.54 -13.23
N ARG A 638 -19.56 0.40 -12.29
CA ARG A 638 -20.37 1.63 -12.26
C ARG A 638 -20.28 2.41 -13.57
N LEU A 639 -19.07 2.63 -14.08
CA LEU A 639 -18.88 3.47 -15.26
C LEU A 639 -19.29 2.76 -16.56
N CYS A 640 -19.06 1.45 -16.64
CA CYS A 640 -19.56 0.60 -17.72
C CYS A 640 -21.10 0.64 -17.80
N LYS A 641 -21.79 0.42 -16.67
CA LYS A 641 -23.26 0.53 -16.56
C LYS A 641 -23.77 1.93 -16.89
N PHE A 642 -23.17 2.96 -16.29
CA PHE A 642 -23.53 4.36 -16.53
C PHE A 642 -23.46 4.70 -18.03
N SER A 643 -22.38 4.30 -18.70
CA SER A 643 -22.17 4.54 -20.13
C SER A 643 -23.23 3.81 -20.97
N ALA A 644 -23.47 2.53 -20.72
CA ALA A 644 -24.50 1.74 -21.40
C ALA A 644 -25.91 2.37 -21.26
N ILE A 645 -26.30 2.80 -20.06
CA ILE A 645 -27.58 3.46 -19.78
C ILE A 645 -27.68 4.82 -20.49
N MET A 646 -26.60 5.61 -20.51
CA MET A 646 -26.54 6.91 -21.17
C MET A 646 -26.62 6.82 -22.70
N PHE A 647 -26.02 5.79 -23.31
CA PHE A 647 -26.24 5.49 -24.74
C PHE A 647 -27.67 5.05 -25.00
N TYR A 648 -28.19 4.06 -24.25
CA TYR A 648 -29.55 3.54 -24.35
C TYR A 648 -30.63 4.65 -24.37
N LYS A 649 -30.62 5.55 -23.37
CA LYS A 649 -31.64 6.62 -23.26
C LYS A 649 -31.60 7.60 -24.43
N SER A 650 -30.41 7.85 -24.96
CA SER A 650 -30.18 8.80 -26.05
C SER A 650 -30.58 8.18 -27.40
N LEU A 651 -30.26 6.90 -27.61
CA LEU A 651 -30.64 6.14 -28.80
C LEU A 651 -32.16 6.01 -28.94
N ILE A 652 -32.89 5.65 -27.87
CA ILE A 652 -34.36 5.58 -27.90
C ILE A 652 -34.98 6.91 -28.36
N THR A 653 -34.54 8.02 -27.77
CA THR A 653 -35.08 9.36 -28.07
C THR A 653 -34.84 9.75 -29.53
N VAL A 654 -33.64 9.47 -30.06
CA VAL A 654 -33.32 9.71 -31.48
C VAL A 654 -34.11 8.79 -32.41
N PHE A 655 -34.25 7.50 -32.09
CA PHE A 655 -34.98 6.56 -32.95
C PHE A 655 -36.48 6.84 -33.01
N ILE A 656 -37.13 7.27 -31.92
CA ILE A 656 -38.54 7.67 -31.94
C ILE A 656 -38.78 8.87 -32.88
N LEU A 657 -37.87 9.85 -32.86
CA LEU A 657 -37.92 10.98 -33.81
C LEU A 657 -37.63 10.52 -35.25
N PHE A 658 -36.72 9.56 -35.46
CA PHE A 658 -36.45 8.98 -36.78
C PHE A 658 -37.66 8.24 -37.36
N TRP A 659 -38.35 7.41 -36.57
CA TRP A 659 -39.56 6.70 -37.01
C TRP A 659 -40.66 7.69 -37.44
N PHE A 660 -40.83 8.80 -36.72
CA PHE A 660 -41.75 9.87 -37.10
C PHE A 660 -41.42 10.49 -38.48
N GLN A 661 -40.14 10.70 -38.81
CA GLN A 661 -39.75 11.30 -40.10
C GLN A 661 -40.20 10.48 -41.32
N ILE A 662 -40.32 9.16 -41.20
CA ILE A 662 -40.79 8.29 -42.29
C ILE A 662 -42.23 8.68 -42.72
N PHE A 663 -43.09 9.00 -41.75
CA PHE A 663 -44.48 9.40 -41.99
C PHE A 663 -44.58 10.89 -42.36
N SER A 664 -43.67 11.72 -41.84
CA SER A 664 -43.59 13.15 -42.12
C SER A 664 -42.77 13.50 -43.37
N GLY A 665 -42.53 12.53 -44.27
CA GLY A 665 -41.85 12.72 -45.55
C GLY A 665 -40.41 13.24 -45.46
N PHE A 666 -39.73 12.98 -44.34
CA PHE A 666 -38.42 13.55 -43.97
C PHE A 666 -38.37 15.09 -43.99
N SER A 667 -39.50 15.75 -43.71
CA SER A 667 -39.61 17.22 -43.63
C SER A 667 -38.80 17.87 -42.49
N GLY A 668 -38.30 17.09 -41.52
CA GLY A 668 -37.59 17.61 -40.34
C GLY A 668 -38.51 18.24 -39.29
N SER A 669 -39.84 18.12 -39.45
CA SER A 669 -40.82 18.52 -38.46
C SER A 669 -40.70 17.66 -37.18
N LEU A 670 -41.05 18.24 -36.02
CA LEU A 670 -40.97 17.54 -34.73
C LEU A 670 -42.37 17.25 -34.18
N MET A 671 -42.53 16.03 -33.67
CA MET A 671 -43.73 15.54 -32.97
C MET A 671 -43.78 15.99 -31.50
N ILE A 672 -42.60 16.15 -30.88
CA ILE A 672 -42.43 16.56 -29.48
C ILE A 672 -41.79 17.96 -29.52
N ASP A 673 -42.26 18.88 -28.67
CA ASP A 673 -41.73 20.24 -28.63
C ASP A 673 -40.24 20.26 -28.22
N SER A 674 -39.48 21.22 -28.75
CA SER A 674 -38.04 21.33 -28.53
C SER A 674 -37.68 21.56 -27.06
N LEU A 675 -38.56 22.18 -26.28
CA LEU A 675 -38.37 22.35 -24.85
C LEU A 675 -38.52 21.03 -24.08
N TYR A 676 -39.49 20.18 -24.44
CA TYR A 676 -39.64 18.87 -23.80
C TYR A 676 -38.44 17.96 -24.12
N LEU A 677 -38.00 17.90 -25.38
CA LEU A 677 -36.82 17.12 -25.79
C LEU A 677 -35.54 17.53 -25.05
N THR A 678 -35.31 18.83 -24.87
CA THR A 678 -34.12 19.33 -24.14
C THR A 678 -34.21 19.05 -22.64
N MET A 679 -35.37 19.27 -22.01
CA MET A 679 -35.58 18.97 -20.58
C MET A 679 -35.57 17.46 -20.28
N GLN A 680 -36.06 16.62 -21.21
CA GLN A 680 -35.96 15.16 -21.10
C GLN A 680 -34.50 14.70 -21.04
N HIS A 681 -33.65 15.19 -21.94
CA HIS A 681 -32.24 14.82 -22.01
C HIS A 681 -31.43 15.29 -20.80
N VAL A 682 -31.67 16.51 -20.32
CA VAL A 682 -30.88 17.20 -19.29
C VAL A 682 -31.40 16.99 -17.87
N LEU A 683 -32.72 16.92 -17.67
CA LEU A 683 -33.36 17.03 -16.35
C LEU A 683 -34.10 15.74 -15.95
N PHE A 684 -35.06 15.26 -16.76
CA PHE A 684 -35.93 14.15 -16.34
C PHE A 684 -35.20 12.80 -16.34
N THR A 685 -34.35 12.53 -17.32
CA THR A 685 -33.71 11.20 -17.50
C THR A 685 -32.24 11.12 -17.06
N SER A 686 -31.68 12.19 -16.50
CA SER A 686 -30.24 12.30 -16.18
C SER A 686 -29.87 11.92 -14.74
N LEU A 687 -30.73 12.24 -13.77
CA LEU A 687 -30.46 12.03 -12.35
C LEU A 687 -30.39 10.54 -11.95
N PRO A 688 -31.26 9.63 -12.42
CA PRO A 688 -31.20 8.23 -12.01
C PRO A 688 -29.97 7.48 -12.56
N PRO A 689 -29.53 7.65 -13.82
CA PRO A 689 -28.25 7.10 -14.29
C PRO A 689 -27.06 7.66 -13.51
N LEU A 690 -27.05 8.97 -13.22
CA LEU A 690 -26.01 9.61 -12.40
C LEU A 690 -25.94 9.00 -11.00
N ALA A 691 -27.07 8.80 -10.33
CA ALA A 691 -27.14 8.15 -9.02
C ALA A 691 -26.60 6.70 -9.09
N ASN A 692 -26.94 5.92 -10.12
CA ASN A 692 -26.44 4.56 -10.27
C ASN A 692 -24.92 4.51 -10.54
N GLY A 693 -24.38 5.40 -11.37
CA GLY A 693 -22.93 5.48 -11.62
C GLY A 693 -22.11 5.84 -10.38
N VAL A 694 -22.73 6.37 -9.34
CA VAL A 694 -22.06 6.79 -8.09
C VAL A 694 -22.31 5.81 -6.95
N PHE A 695 -23.57 5.37 -6.75
CA PHE A 695 -23.99 4.64 -5.55
C PHE A 695 -24.19 3.13 -5.74
N ASP A 696 -24.26 2.61 -6.98
CA ASP A 696 -24.50 1.18 -7.17
C ASP A 696 -23.29 0.35 -6.69
N LYS A 697 -23.60 -0.83 -6.14
CA LYS A 697 -22.67 -1.87 -5.70
C LYS A 697 -23.19 -3.20 -6.22
N ASP A 698 -22.34 -3.93 -6.93
CA ASP A 698 -22.63 -5.30 -7.34
C ASP A 698 -22.50 -6.28 -6.17
N LEU A 699 -21.44 -6.14 -5.38
CA LEU A 699 -21.04 -6.97 -4.23
C LEU A 699 -20.59 -6.11 -3.02
N SER A 700 -20.56 -6.72 -1.83
CA SER A 700 -19.98 -6.14 -0.61
C SER A 700 -18.44 -6.12 -0.60
N VAL A 701 -17.89 -5.23 0.23
CA VAL A 701 -16.45 -5.09 0.51
C VAL A 701 -15.85 -6.42 1.00
N GLU A 702 -16.47 -7.03 1.99
CA GLU A 702 -16.04 -8.30 2.59
C GLU A 702 -15.99 -9.42 1.55
N THR A 703 -16.98 -9.49 0.64
CA THR A 703 -16.99 -10.49 -0.43
C THR A 703 -15.83 -10.29 -1.41
N LEU A 704 -15.59 -9.05 -1.85
CA LEU A 704 -14.50 -8.71 -2.80
C LEU A 704 -13.09 -8.95 -2.22
N ILE A 705 -12.88 -8.69 -0.92
CA ILE A 705 -11.62 -8.99 -0.24
C ILE A 705 -11.48 -10.50 0.02
N SER A 706 -12.56 -11.20 0.38
CA SER A 706 -12.53 -12.65 0.67
C SER A 706 -12.37 -13.55 -0.58
N ASP A 707 -12.71 -13.03 -1.77
CA ASP A 707 -12.49 -13.72 -3.05
C ASP A 707 -11.92 -12.76 -4.11
N PRO A 708 -10.59 -12.46 -4.05
CA PRO A 708 -9.94 -11.57 -5.00
C PRO A 708 -10.06 -12.00 -6.47
N THR A 709 -10.46 -13.25 -6.74
CA THR A 709 -10.61 -13.74 -8.13
C THR A 709 -11.71 -13.00 -8.91
N LEU A 710 -12.65 -12.38 -8.20
CA LEU A 710 -13.77 -11.60 -8.75
C LEU A 710 -13.36 -10.30 -9.46
N TYR A 711 -12.09 -9.91 -9.36
CA TYR A 711 -11.48 -8.80 -10.09
C TYR A 711 -11.15 -9.14 -11.57
N LYS A 712 -10.96 -10.42 -11.90
CA LYS A 712 -10.57 -10.89 -13.26
C LYS A 712 -11.50 -10.45 -14.40
N PRO A 713 -12.84 -10.43 -14.26
CA PRO A 713 -13.75 -9.90 -15.29
C PRO A 713 -13.44 -8.46 -15.73
N GLY A 714 -12.95 -7.60 -14.82
CA GLY A 714 -12.52 -6.24 -15.12
C GLY A 714 -11.24 -6.20 -15.96
N GLN A 715 -10.24 -7.02 -15.60
CA GLN A 715 -9.02 -7.22 -16.40
C GLN A 715 -9.32 -7.77 -17.81
N ARG A 716 -10.32 -8.66 -17.94
CA ARG A 716 -10.77 -9.23 -19.22
C ARG A 716 -11.63 -8.25 -20.04
N GLY A 717 -12.08 -7.14 -19.45
CA GLY A 717 -12.90 -6.11 -20.10
C GLY A 717 -14.33 -6.56 -20.42
N GLU A 718 -14.83 -7.59 -19.72
CA GLU A 718 -16.08 -8.27 -20.10
C GLU A 718 -17.34 -7.43 -19.89
N MET A 719 -17.31 -6.48 -18.96
CA MET A 719 -18.48 -5.65 -18.62
C MET A 719 -18.90 -4.73 -19.77
N TYR A 720 -17.95 -4.20 -20.53
CA TYR A 720 -18.22 -3.24 -21.61
C TYR A 720 -17.45 -3.57 -22.87
N THR A 721 -17.89 -4.62 -23.56
CA THR A 721 -17.37 -5.00 -24.87
C THR A 721 -18.15 -4.29 -26.00
N HIS A 722 -17.60 -4.34 -27.22
CA HIS A 722 -18.33 -3.90 -28.41
C HIS A 722 -19.63 -4.72 -28.64
N TRP A 723 -19.68 -5.98 -28.18
CA TRP A 723 -20.91 -6.79 -28.18
C TRP A 723 -21.94 -6.25 -27.18
N THR A 724 -21.53 -5.82 -25.98
CA THR A 724 -22.40 -5.15 -25.01
C THR A 724 -23.07 -3.93 -25.64
N TYR A 725 -22.29 -3.10 -26.35
CA TYR A 725 -22.81 -1.95 -27.09
C TYR A 725 -23.77 -2.33 -28.24
N MET A 726 -23.46 -3.39 -29.01
CA MET A 726 -24.38 -3.90 -30.05
C MET A 726 -25.71 -4.43 -29.47
N ILE A 727 -25.68 -5.08 -28.31
CA ILE A 727 -26.89 -5.55 -27.60
C ILE A 727 -27.73 -4.34 -27.13
N VAL A 728 -27.10 -3.32 -26.55
CA VAL A 728 -27.76 -2.06 -26.16
C VAL A 728 -28.38 -1.34 -27.37
N LEU A 729 -27.68 -1.32 -28.51
CA LEU A 729 -28.19 -0.75 -29.75
C LEU A 729 -29.45 -1.49 -30.24
N LEU A 730 -29.43 -2.83 -30.27
CA LEU A 730 -30.58 -3.64 -30.69
C LEU A 730 -31.78 -3.52 -29.73
N ASP A 731 -31.54 -3.47 -28.41
CA ASP A 731 -32.58 -3.25 -27.41
C ASP A 731 -33.21 -1.85 -27.56
N SER A 732 -32.39 -0.80 -27.72
CA SER A 732 -32.90 0.56 -27.97
C SER A 732 -33.70 0.68 -29.27
N LEU A 733 -33.29 -0.04 -30.33
CA LEU A 733 -34.00 -0.10 -31.60
C LEU A 733 -35.37 -0.79 -31.43
N TYR A 734 -35.41 -1.96 -30.80
CA TYR A 734 -36.66 -2.67 -30.50
C TYR A 734 -37.62 -1.81 -29.67
N GLN A 735 -37.13 -1.22 -28.58
CA GLN A 735 -37.96 -0.43 -27.68
C GLN A 735 -38.49 0.83 -28.36
N SER A 736 -37.67 1.53 -29.16
CA SER A 736 -38.13 2.69 -29.95
C SER A 736 -39.23 2.33 -30.96
N LEU A 737 -39.18 1.14 -31.55
CA LEU A 737 -40.18 0.63 -32.48
C LEU A 737 -41.49 0.31 -31.76
N ALA A 738 -41.45 -0.33 -30.59
CA ALA A 738 -42.63 -0.52 -29.74
C ALA A 738 -43.23 0.83 -29.29
N LEU A 739 -42.38 1.76 -28.84
CA LEU A 739 -42.76 3.09 -28.34
C LEU A 739 -43.43 3.97 -29.41
N TYR A 740 -43.04 3.87 -30.68
CA TYR A 740 -43.66 4.62 -31.77
C TYR A 740 -44.87 3.90 -32.40
N PHE A 741 -44.73 2.63 -32.77
CA PHE A 741 -45.76 1.95 -33.59
C PHE A 741 -47.01 1.56 -32.80
N ILE A 742 -46.92 1.27 -31.50
CA ILE A 742 -48.10 0.90 -30.70
C ILE A 742 -49.07 2.10 -30.55
N PRO A 743 -48.63 3.31 -30.15
CA PRO A 743 -49.49 4.50 -30.20
C PRO A 743 -49.97 4.83 -31.62
N HIS A 744 -49.12 4.70 -32.65
CA HIS A 744 -49.50 5.02 -34.04
C HIS A 744 -50.65 4.15 -34.54
N ILE A 745 -50.59 2.83 -34.31
CA ILE A 745 -51.66 1.89 -34.69
C ILE A 745 -52.92 2.13 -33.86
N ALA A 746 -52.78 2.37 -32.54
CA ALA A 746 -53.93 2.61 -31.67
C ALA A 746 -54.73 3.88 -32.04
N TYR A 747 -54.02 4.96 -32.42
CA TYR A 747 -54.64 6.21 -32.82
C TYR A 747 -55.05 6.28 -34.31
N GLN A 748 -54.73 5.28 -35.15
CA GLN A 748 -55.13 5.26 -36.58
C GLN A 748 -56.65 5.40 -36.81
N SER A 749 -57.46 5.05 -35.80
CA SER A 749 -58.92 5.16 -35.81
C SER A 749 -59.49 6.46 -35.21
N HIS A 750 -58.64 7.35 -34.67
CA HIS A 750 -59.03 8.54 -33.92
C HIS A 750 -58.39 9.81 -34.52
N GLY A 751 -59.17 10.90 -34.63
CA GLY A 751 -58.70 12.18 -35.17
C GLY A 751 -57.83 12.98 -34.19
N VAL A 752 -56.64 12.47 -33.88
CA VAL A 752 -55.75 12.98 -32.83
C VAL A 752 -54.80 14.08 -33.35
N GLY A 753 -54.56 15.10 -32.54
CA GLY A 753 -53.62 16.19 -32.85
C GLY A 753 -52.15 15.78 -32.72
N LEU A 754 -51.27 16.38 -33.53
CA LEU A 754 -49.82 16.05 -33.55
C LEU A 754 -49.17 16.14 -32.15
N TRP A 755 -49.46 17.19 -31.39
CA TRP A 755 -48.92 17.39 -30.04
C TRP A 755 -49.50 16.41 -29.00
N GLU A 756 -50.71 15.88 -29.21
CA GLU A 756 -51.34 14.87 -28.34
C GLU A 756 -50.74 13.48 -28.60
N PHE A 757 -50.50 13.15 -29.87
CA PHE A 757 -49.71 12.00 -30.27
C PHE A 757 -48.29 12.06 -29.68
N GLY A 758 -47.61 13.21 -29.82
CA GLY A 758 -46.28 13.43 -29.27
C GLY A 758 -46.20 13.36 -27.75
N THR A 759 -47.16 13.97 -27.04
CA THR A 759 -47.26 13.87 -25.57
C THR A 759 -47.47 12.42 -25.13
N THR A 760 -48.25 11.62 -25.89
CA THR A 760 -48.39 10.18 -25.58
C THR A 760 -47.07 9.43 -25.77
N CYS A 761 -46.36 9.66 -26.87
CA CYS A 761 -45.05 9.04 -27.13
C CYS A 761 -43.99 9.43 -26.08
N ASP A 762 -43.97 10.68 -25.63
CA ASP A 762 -43.04 11.18 -24.59
C ASP A 762 -43.30 10.55 -23.22
N VAL A 763 -44.57 10.50 -22.79
CA VAL A 763 -44.98 9.81 -21.54
C VAL A 763 -44.59 8.34 -21.56
N CYS A 764 -44.84 7.62 -22.66
CA CYS A 764 -44.40 6.23 -22.83
C CYS A 764 -42.87 6.10 -22.71
N MET A 765 -42.14 6.95 -23.44
CA MET A 765 -40.67 6.93 -23.51
C MET A 765 -40.01 7.16 -22.15
N ILE A 766 -40.45 8.17 -21.40
CA ILE A 766 -39.87 8.50 -20.09
C ILE A 766 -40.18 7.41 -19.05
N ILE A 767 -41.39 6.84 -19.05
CA ILE A 767 -41.74 5.73 -18.15
C ILE A 767 -40.89 4.48 -18.47
N THR A 768 -40.75 4.10 -19.74
CA THR A 768 -39.89 2.97 -20.16
C THR A 768 -38.43 3.20 -19.78
N ILE A 769 -37.88 4.40 -19.99
CA ILE A 769 -36.49 4.72 -19.61
C ILE A 769 -36.30 4.60 -18.09
N LEU A 770 -37.20 5.18 -17.28
CA LEU A 770 -37.10 5.11 -15.81
C LEU A 770 -37.21 3.66 -15.29
N LEU A 771 -38.14 2.86 -15.83
CA LEU A 771 -38.29 1.46 -15.44
C LEU A 771 -37.11 0.59 -15.88
N THR A 772 -36.52 0.83 -17.06
CA THR A 772 -35.29 0.15 -17.47
C THR A 772 -34.13 0.43 -16.52
N ILE A 773 -33.98 1.67 -16.03
CA ILE A 773 -32.95 2.02 -15.04
C ILE A 773 -33.21 1.29 -13.72
N CYS A 774 -34.47 1.17 -13.28
CA CYS A 774 -34.84 0.39 -12.10
C CYS A 774 -34.48 -1.11 -12.27
N ILE A 775 -34.69 -1.68 -13.46
CA ILE A 775 -34.33 -3.08 -13.78
C ILE A 775 -32.80 -3.29 -13.79
N GLU A 776 -32.04 -2.28 -14.20
CA GLU A 776 -30.58 -2.38 -14.32
C GLU A 776 -29.83 -2.22 -12.98
N THR A 777 -30.49 -1.71 -11.96
CA THR A 777 -29.90 -1.38 -10.64
C THR A 777 -29.59 -2.65 -9.83
N ASN A 778 -28.33 -2.87 -9.44
CA ASN A 778 -27.90 -4.07 -8.68
C ASN A 778 -28.12 -3.96 -7.16
N SER A 779 -28.16 -2.74 -6.63
CA SER A 779 -28.32 -2.41 -5.21
C SER A 779 -29.19 -1.17 -5.04
N TRP A 780 -30.10 -1.20 -4.07
CA TRP A 780 -31.08 -0.13 -3.86
C TRP A 780 -30.75 0.71 -2.63
N VAL A 781 -29.97 1.77 -2.83
CA VAL A 781 -29.74 2.84 -1.87
C VAL A 781 -30.90 3.85 -1.93
N TRP A 782 -31.28 4.41 -0.79
CA TRP A 782 -32.38 5.38 -0.69
C TRP A 782 -32.23 6.59 -1.63
N ILE A 783 -30.99 7.01 -1.92
CA ILE A 783 -30.68 8.12 -2.83
C ILE A 783 -31.14 7.81 -4.26
N GLN A 784 -30.86 6.61 -4.78
CA GLN A 784 -31.29 6.19 -6.13
C GLN A 784 -32.83 6.18 -6.22
N TRP A 785 -33.50 5.69 -5.17
CA TRP A 785 -34.96 5.68 -5.07
C TRP A 785 -35.55 7.10 -5.08
N VAL A 786 -34.95 8.02 -4.33
CA VAL A 786 -35.31 9.45 -4.34
C VAL A 786 -35.07 10.06 -5.73
N CYS A 787 -33.95 9.78 -6.40
CA CYS A 787 -33.67 10.29 -7.75
C CYS A 787 -34.70 9.82 -8.78
N VAL A 788 -35.11 8.54 -8.76
CA VAL A 788 -36.18 8.02 -9.64
C VAL A 788 -37.52 8.72 -9.38
N VAL A 789 -37.92 8.88 -8.11
CA VAL A 789 -39.18 9.55 -7.75
C VAL A 789 -39.15 11.04 -8.09
N VAL A 790 -38.05 11.74 -7.82
CA VAL A 790 -37.88 13.15 -8.19
C VAL A 790 -37.97 13.32 -9.71
N SER A 791 -37.26 12.48 -10.50
CA SER A 791 -37.38 12.49 -11.97
C SER A 791 -38.81 12.30 -12.46
N PHE A 792 -39.54 11.34 -11.89
CA PHE A 792 -40.93 11.07 -12.25
C PHE A 792 -41.85 12.25 -11.91
N VAL A 793 -41.81 12.75 -10.66
CA VAL A 793 -42.65 13.87 -10.21
C VAL A 793 -42.33 15.16 -10.97
N LEU A 794 -41.05 15.44 -11.22
CA LEU A 794 -40.58 16.63 -11.93
C LEU A 794 -41.06 16.66 -13.38
N PHE A 795 -41.12 15.51 -14.06
CA PHE A 795 -41.68 15.39 -15.40
C PHE A 795 -43.18 15.74 -15.44
N TRP A 796 -44.01 15.10 -14.60
CA TRP A 796 -45.45 15.37 -14.55
C TRP A 796 -45.77 16.81 -14.11
N ALA A 797 -45.01 17.35 -13.15
CA ALA A 797 -45.13 18.74 -12.73
C ALA A 797 -44.74 19.72 -13.86
N PHE A 798 -43.67 19.45 -14.61
CA PHE A 798 -43.26 20.27 -15.74
C PHE A 798 -44.29 20.25 -16.87
N LEU A 799 -44.84 19.09 -17.24
CA LEU A 799 -45.91 18.98 -18.22
C LEU A 799 -47.13 19.83 -17.83
N LEU A 800 -47.62 19.68 -16.59
CA LEU A 800 -48.78 20.41 -16.08
C LEU A 800 -48.55 21.93 -16.09
N VAL A 801 -47.42 22.39 -15.55
CA VAL A 801 -47.07 23.82 -15.48
C VAL A 801 -46.89 24.41 -16.88
N SER A 802 -46.22 23.69 -17.79
CA SER A 802 -45.99 24.12 -19.17
C SER A 802 -47.29 24.28 -19.95
N ASN A 803 -48.16 23.26 -19.94
CA ASN A 803 -49.44 23.28 -20.66
C ASN A 803 -50.42 24.36 -20.12
N ALA A 804 -50.22 24.81 -18.87
CA ALA A 804 -51.02 25.88 -18.25
C ALA A 804 -50.47 27.29 -18.51
N ILE A 805 -49.14 27.47 -18.60
CA ILE A 805 -48.52 28.81 -18.63
C ILE A 805 -48.15 29.27 -20.05
N PHE A 806 -47.81 28.37 -21.00
CA PHE A 806 -47.26 28.80 -22.30
C PHE A 806 -48.21 29.59 -23.22
N PHE A 807 -49.52 29.59 -22.93
CA PHE A 807 -50.48 30.53 -23.53
C PHE A 807 -50.07 32.01 -23.37
N THR A 808 -49.35 32.34 -22.30
CA THR A 808 -48.96 33.73 -21.96
C THR A 808 -47.73 34.24 -22.73
N PHE A 809 -47.02 33.38 -23.47
CA PHE A 809 -45.71 33.68 -24.06
C PHE A 809 -45.64 33.53 -25.58
N ASP A 810 -46.79 33.28 -26.24
CA ASP A 810 -46.96 33.20 -27.70
C ASP A 810 -45.95 32.25 -28.39
N HIS A 811 -45.71 31.09 -27.78
CA HIS A 811 -44.75 30.09 -28.26
C HIS A 811 -45.25 29.46 -29.59
N PRO A 812 -44.40 29.30 -30.62
CA PRO A 812 -44.83 28.94 -31.98
C PRO A 812 -45.50 27.55 -32.13
N SER A 813 -45.39 26.68 -31.12
CA SER A 813 -46.04 25.36 -31.05
C SER A 813 -47.30 25.32 -30.17
N ASN A 814 -47.60 26.40 -29.43
CA ASN A 814 -48.65 26.58 -28.41
C ASN A 814 -49.50 25.33 -28.05
N PRO A 815 -48.97 24.41 -27.22
CA PRO A 815 -49.67 23.19 -26.81
C PRO A 815 -50.65 23.46 -25.63
N TYR A 816 -51.48 24.50 -25.74
CA TYR A 816 -52.42 24.87 -24.67
C TYR A 816 -53.40 23.74 -24.34
N TRP A 817 -53.44 23.35 -23.05
CA TRP A 817 -54.36 22.35 -22.48
C TRP A 817 -54.27 20.92 -23.08
N VAL A 818 -53.37 20.65 -24.03
CA VAL A 818 -53.25 19.38 -24.75
C VAL A 818 -53.11 18.21 -23.76
N PHE A 819 -52.14 18.30 -22.85
CA PHE A 819 -51.89 17.29 -21.81
C PHE A 819 -53.14 16.91 -21.00
N MET A 820 -53.99 17.87 -20.66
CA MET A 820 -55.20 17.61 -19.86
C MET A 820 -56.29 16.90 -20.67
N ASN A 821 -56.42 17.20 -21.97
CA ASN A 821 -57.28 16.45 -22.88
C ASN A 821 -56.79 14.99 -23.01
N THR A 822 -55.49 14.82 -23.21
CA THR A 822 -54.84 13.53 -23.39
C THR A 822 -54.99 12.63 -22.15
N VAL A 823 -54.68 13.15 -20.95
CA VAL A 823 -54.81 12.41 -19.69
C VAL A 823 -56.27 12.14 -19.30
N SER A 824 -57.21 13.01 -19.69
CA SER A 824 -58.64 12.77 -19.48
C SER A 824 -59.21 11.64 -20.35
N THR A 825 -58.45 11.13 -21.33
CA THR A 825 -58.93 10.14 -22.31
C THR A 825 -58.44 8.73 -21.95
N ALA A 826 -59.38 7.82 -21.64
CA ALA A 826 -59.06 6.47 -21.17
C ALA A 826 -58.24 5.61 -22.18
N SER A 827 -58.28 5.93 -23.47
CA SER A 827 -57.43 5.28 -24.48
C SER A 827 -55.94 5.59 -24.26
N HIS A 828 -55.57 6.83 -23.92
CA HIS A 828 -54.19 7.22 -23.66
C HIS A 828 -53.57 6.38 -22.53
N SER A 829 -54.23 6.29 -21.36
CA SER A 829 -53.72 5.48 -20.23
C SER A 829 -53.59 4.00 -20.60
N SER A 830 -54.52 3.47 -21.41
CA SER A 830 -54.48 2.09 -21.89
C SER A 830 -53.31 1.85 -22.85
N ILE A 831 -53.06 2.80 -23.76
CA ILE A 831 -51.92 2.79 -24.69
C ILE A 831 -50.61 2.85 -23.91
N VAL A 832 -50.46 3.77 -22.96
CA VAL A 832 -49.24 3.91 -22.15
C VAL A 832 -48.89 2.61 -21.42
N ILE A 833 -49.85 1.99 -20.73
CA ILE A 833 -49.63 0.74 -20.00
C ILE A 833 -49.23 -0.40 -20.96
N LEU A 834 -49.93 -0.55 -22.09
CA LEU A 834 -49.63 -1.58 -23.09
C LEU A 834 -48.24 -1.38 -23.72
N THR A 835 -47.92 -0.15 -24.15
CA THR A 835 -46.66 0.19 -24.81
C THR A 835 -45.48 -0.02 -23.87
N VAL A 836 -45.57 0.46 -22.62
CA VAL A 836 -44.52 0.26 -21.60
C VAL A 836 -44.32 -1.24 -21.33
N PHE A 837 -45.39 -2.00 -21.09
CA PHE A 837 -45.29 -3.44 -20.84
C PHE A 837 -44.62 -4.20 -22.00
N VAL A 838 -45.05 -3.96 -23.24
CA VAL A 838 -44.46 -4.61 -24.42
C VAL A 838 -42.99 -4.22 -24.61
N SER A 839 -42.63 -2.94 -24.42
CA SER A 839 -41.25 -2.48 -24.57
C SER A 839 -40.28 -3.14 -23.58
N LEU A 840 -40.70 -3.37 -22.33
CA LEU A 840 -39.84 -3.92 -21.27
C LEU A 840 -39.77 -5.46 -21.28
N LEU A 841 -40.76 -6.14 -21.87
CA LEU A 841 -40.93 -7.59 -21.76
C LEU A 841 -39.70 -8.41 -22.20
N PRO A 842 -39.05 -8.16 -23.36
CA PRO A 842 -37.89 -8.96 -23.77
C PRO A 842 -36.69 -8.76 -22.85
N ARG A 843 -36.42 -7.53 -22.38
CA ARG A 843 -35.30 -7.23 -21.48
C ARG A 843 -35.49 -7.89 -20.11
N LEU A 844 -36.72 -7.91 -19.58
CA LEU A 844 -37.07 -8.65 -18.37
C LEU A 844 -36.86 -10.16 -18.54
N VAL A 845 -37.32 -10.75 -19.65
CA VAL A 845 -37.16 -12.19 -19.93
C VAL A 845 -35.68 -12.57 -20.08
N VAL A 846 -34.90 -11.82 -20.87
CA VAL A 846 -33.47 -12.07 -21.07
C VAL A 846 -32.69 -11.95 -19.74
N ARG A 847 -32.91 -10.89 -18.96
CA ARG A 847 -32.26 -10.71 -17.65
C ARG A 847 -32.64 -11.83 -16.67
N SER A 848 -33.91 -12.24 -16.65
CA SER A 848 -34.37 -13.36 -15.81
C SER A 848 -33.75 -14.70 -16.21
N LEU A 849 -33.60 -14.97 -17.51
CA LEU A 849 -32.96 -16.19 -18.01
C LEU A 849 -31.46 -16.22 -17.70
N GLN A 850 -30.75 -15.09 -17.89
CA GLN A 850 -29.33 -14.98 -17.53
C GLN A 850 -29.12 -15.17 -16.02
N ILE A 851 -29.86 -14.44 -15.18
CA ILE A 851 -29.73 -14.53 -13.72
C ILE A 851 -30.10 -15.93 -13.19
N SER A 852 -31.05 -16.62 -13.83
CA SER A 852 -31.50 -17.95 -13.38
C SER A 852 -30.61 -19.08 -13.89
N VAL A 853 -30.39 -19.17 -15.21
CA VAL A 853 -29.87 -20.36 -15.90
C VAL A 853 -28.34 -20.30 -16.10
N TYR A 854 -27.81 -19.13 -16.45
CA TYR A 854 -26.38 -18.94 -16.76
C TYR A 854 -25.79 -17.76 -15.96
N PRO A 855 -25.69 -17.88 -14.62
CA PRO A 855 -25.12 -16.84 -13.78
C PRO A 855 -23.62 -16.66 -14.02
N ASN A 856 -23.19 -15.44 -14.33
CA ASN A 856 -21.79 -15.04 -14.40
C ASN A 856 -21.07 -15.27 -13.05
N GLU A 857 -19.73 -15.23 -13.02
CA GLU A 857 -18.90 -15.41 -11.81
C GLU A 857 -19.37 -14.50 -10.64
N ILE A 858 -19.59 -13.21 -10.89
CA ILE A 858 -20.16 -12.23 -9.94
C ILE A 858 -21.59 -12.60 -9.52
N GLY A 859 -22.41 -13.12 -10.44
CA GLY A 859 -23.76 -13.61 -10.13
C GLY A 859 -23.76 -14.82 -9.19
N MET A 860 -22.74 -15.67 -9.28
CA MET A 860 -22.51 -16.77 -8.33
C MET A 860 -21.98 -16.26 -6.98
N ALA A 861 -21.09 -15.26 -6.96
CA ALA A 861 -20.66 -14.60 -5.73
C ALA A 861 -21.85 -13.96 -4.98
N LYS A 862 -22.69 -13.19 -5.69
CA LYS A 862 -23.89 -12.55 -5.12
C LYS A 862 -24.94 -13.53 -4.61
N ARG A 863 -25.01 -14.74 -5.20
CA ARG A 863 -25.82 -15.85 -4.65
C ARG A 863 -25.25 -16.36 -3.32
N LYS A 864 -23.94 -16.61 -3.22
CA LYS A 864 -23.26 -17.04 -1.98
C LYS A 864 -23.37 -15.99 -0.87
N GLU A 865 -23.18 -14.72 -1.21
CA GLU A 865 -23.33 -13.57 -0.32
C GLU A 865 -24.73 -13.54 0.31
N LYS A 866 -25.78 -13.59 -0.52
CA LYS A 866 -27.17 -13.65 -0.05
C LYS A 866 -27.52 -14.91 0.75
N GLN A 867 -26.84 -16.03 0.51
CA GLN A 867 -26.97 -17.23 1.35
C GLN A 867 -26.35 -16.99 2.74
N ARG A 868 -25.14 -16.43 2.82
CA ARG A 868 -24.50 -16.03 4.10
C ARG A 868 -25.37 -15.05 4.91
N GLU A 869 -25.99 -14.07 4.25
CA GLU A 869 -26.96 -13.16 4.90
C GLU A 869 -28.15 -13.92 5.52
N GLN A 870 -28.71 -14.89 4.79
CA GLN A 870 -29.84 -15.70 5.25
C GLN A 870 -29.44 -16.63 6.40
N ASP A 871 -28.27 -17.26 6.32
CA ASP A 871 -27.75 -18.15 7.37
C ASP A 871 -27.46 -17.37 8.67
N MET A 872 -26.92 -16.14 8.57
CA MET A 872 -26.69 -15.26 9.73
C MET A 872 -28.01 -14.79 10.37
N LEU A 873 -29.01 -14.44 9.57
CA LEU A 873 -30.35 -14.10 10.08
C LEU A 873 -31.08 -15.29 10.73
N LEU A 874 -30.70 -16.53 10.38
CA LEU A 874 -31.20 -17.75 11.02
C LEU A 874 -30.46 -18.04 12.34
N SER A 875 -29.13 -17.83 12.42
CA SER A 875 -28.41 -17.97 13.69
C SER A 875 -28.87 -16.96 14.74
N ASP A 876 -29.05 -15.68 14.37
CA ASP A 876 -29.55 -14.64 15.28
C ASP A 876 -30.93 -14.99 15.88
N GLN A 877 -31.80 -15.63 15.09
CA GLN A 877 -33.10 -16.10 15.56
C GLN A 877 -33.01 -17.32 16.49
N VAL A 878 -32.07 -18.24 16.23
CA VAL A 878 -31.80 -19.39 17.11
C VAL A 878 -31.22 -18.94 18.44
N ASP A 879 -30.24 -18.03 18.44
CA ASP A 879 -29.62 -17.51 19.66
C ASP A 879 -30.58 -16.63 20.48
N THR A 880 -31.45 -15.87 19.81
CA THR A 880 -32.57 -15.17 20.50
C THR A 880 -33.55 -16.18 21.13
N ALA A 881 -33.83 -17.31 20.49
CA ALA A 881 -34.74 -18.33 21.00
C ALA A 881 -34.14 -19.13 22.18
N THR A 882 -32.84 -19.46 22.15
CA THR A 882 -32.14 -20.11 23.28
C THR A 882 -32.00 -19.16 24.47
N ALA A 883 -31.67 -17.88 24.24
CA ALA A 883 -31.66 -16.86 25.28
C ALA A 883 -33.04 -16.68 25.96
N THR A 884 -34.14 -16.87 25.23
CA THR A 884 -35.52 -16.73 25.73
C THR A 884 -36.02 -17.99 26.48
N THR A 885 -35.33 -19.13 26.39
CA THR A 885 -35.78 -20.42 26.96
C THR A 885 -35.07 -20.86 28.25
N LEU A 886 -34.19 -20.02 28.81
CA LEU A 886 -33.66 -20.20 30.18
C LEU A 886 -34.70 -19.76 31.24
N PRO A 887 -35.27 -20.68 32.05
CA PRO A 887 -36.27 -20.30 33.05
C PRO A 887 -35.61 -19.59 34.24
N THR A 888 -36.16 -18.43 34.61
CA THR A 888 -35.74 -17.63 35.77
C THR A 888 -36.20 -18.26 37.08
N HIS A 889 -35.46 -19.28 37.54
CA HIS A 889 -35.65 -19.84 38.87
C HIS A 889 -35.29 -18.80 39.95
N GLY A 890 -36.33 -18.26 40.60
CA GLY A 890 -36.20 -17.20 41.60
C GLY A 890 -35.53 -17.67 42.91
N ASN A 891 -34.94 -16.71 43.62
CA ASN A 891 -34.30 -16.93 44.93
C ASN A 891 -35.28 -17.55 45.95
N GLY A 892 -34.86 -18.66 46.57
CA GLY A 892 -35.54 -19.27 47.72
C GLY A 892 -34.51 -19.81 48.71
N SER A 893 -34.40 -19.19 49.88
CA SER A 893 -33.39 -19.54 50.88
C SER A 893 -33.81 -20.73 51.75
N GLY A 894 -33.02 -21.80 51.76
CA GLY A 894 -33.16 -22.93 52.69
C GLY A 894 -31.92 -23.84 52.66
N GLY A 895 -31.34 -24.16 53.82
CA GLY A 895 -30.12 -24.98 53.91
C GLY A 895 -30.41 -26.48 54.10
N GLY A 896 -29.52 -27.35 53.60
CA GLY A 896 -29.76 -28.81 53.63
C GLY A 896 -28.59 -29.68 53.13
N ARG A 897 -27.50 -29.71 53.89
CA ARG A 897 -26.38 -30.68 53.85
C ARG A 897 -26.84 -32.14 53.62
N VAL A 898 -26.10 -32.96 52.83
CA VAL A 898 -25.71 -34.40 53.04
C VAL A 898 -25.63 -35.31 51.77
N LEU A 899 -24.45 -35.95 51.62
CA LEU A 899 -24.05 -37.25 50.98
C LEU A 899 -24.20 -37.63 49.48
N ASN A 900 -23.15 -38.34 49.05
CA ASN A 900 -22.95 -39.15 47.83
C ASN A 900 -23.89 -40.37 47.71
N SER A 901 -24.08 -40.89 46.48
CA SER A 901 -23.51 -42.18 45.98
C SER A 901 -24.39 -43.03 45.04
N HIS A 902 -23.70 -43.76 44.13
CA HIS A 902 -24.07 -45.00 43.41
C HIS A 902 -25.17 -45.06 42.30
N ASN A 903 -24.69 -45.32 41.07
CA ASN A 903 -25.04 -46.37 40.07
C ASN A 903 -25.97 -47.55 40.53
N PRO A 904 -26.53 -48.39 39.61
CA PRO A 904 -26.29 -48.54 38.15
C PRO A 904 -27.57 -48.65 37.26
N SER A 905 -27.38 -49.00 35.98
CA SER A 905 -28.42 -49.38 34.99
C SER A 905 -28.70 -50.90 34.93
N PRO A 906 -29.86 -51.32 34.35
CA PRO A 906 -29.90 -52.30 33.24
C PRO A 906 -30.95 -51.93 32.14
N LEU A 907 -30.83 -52.20 30.83
CA LEU A 907 -30.54 -53.41 30.01
C LEU A 907 -31.76 -54.30 29.64
N THR A 908 -32.24 -54.20 28.38
CA THR A 908 -32.88 -55.23 27.49
C THR A 908 -33.04 -54.59 26.09
N SER A 909 -32.60 -55.08 24.92
CA SER A 909 -32.73 -56.40 24.21
C SER A 909 -34.14 -56.69 23.67
N THR A 910 -34.41 -57.10 22.41
CA THR A 910 -33.61 -57.35 21.17
C THR A 910 -34.56 -57.25 19.93
N PRO A 911 -34.46 -58.02 18.81
CA PRO A 911 -33.70 -57.67 17.60
C PRO A 911 -34.54 -57.54 16.29
N GLY A 912 -33.95 -57.02 15.21
CA GLY A 912 -34.52 -57.05 13.85
C GLY A 912 -33.46 -56.89 12.76
N THR A 913 -33.38 -57.83 11.81
CA THR A 913 -32.23 -58.02 10.90
C THR A 913 -32.56 -57.75 9.44
N SER A 914 -31.73 -56.96 8.72
CA SER A 914 -31.24 -57.28 7.36
C SER A 914 -30.28 -56.23 6.78
N GLN A 915 -29.02 -56.64 6.53
CA GLN A 915 -28.15 -56.40 5.35
C GLN A 915 -28.19 -55.06 4.55
N SER A 916 -27.07 -54.50 4.07
CA SER A 916 -25.62 -54.80 4.26
C SER A 916 -24.72 -53.77 3.51
N SER A 917 -23.59 -53.35 4.11
CA SER A 917 -22.24 -53.01 3.53
C SER A 917 -22.10 -52.35 2.13
N MET A 918 -21.14 -51.47 1.79
CA MET A 918 -19.97 -50.78 2.41
C MET A 918 -19.44 -49.81 1.29
N ASN A 919 -18.52 -48.83 1.45
CA ASN A 919 -17.74 -48.24 2.55
C ASN A 919 -17.52 -46.73 2.20
N GLY A 920 -16.73 -45.89 2.87
CA GLY A 920 -15.82 -46.04 4.03
C GLY A 920 -15.40 -44.68 4.61
N GLU A 921 -14.37 -44.66 5.46
CA GLU A 921 -13.91 -43.50 6.26
C GLU A 921 -13.35 -42.32 5.41
N GLY A 922 -13.28 -41.05 5.86
CA GLY A 922 -13.78 -40.45 7.11
C GLY A 922 -12.71 -39.78 7.98
N GLN A 923 -12.84 -38.47 8.27
CA GLN A 923 -12.27 -37.81 9.46
C GLN A 923 -12.90 -36.42 9.69
N SER A 924 -12.67 -35.83 10.87
CA SER A 924 -13.41 -34.67 11.39
C SER A 924 -12.48 -33.62 12.03
N GLU A 925 -12.54 -32.37 11.58
CA GLU A 925 -11.78 -31.27 12.20
C GLU A 925 -12.48 -30.69 13.43
N LEU A 926 -11.71 -30.40 14.48
CA LEU A 926 -12.17 -29.66 15.65
C LEU A 926 -12.12 -28.16 15.35
N ARG A 927 -13.26 -27.47 15.44
CA ARG A 927 -13.24 -26.00 15.62
C ARG A 927 -12.85 -25.68 17.05
N VAL A 928 -11.62 -25.19 17.25
CA VAL A 928 -11.21 -24.52 18.48
C VAL A 928 -11.95 -23.19 18.57
N LEU A 929 -12.57 -22.90 19.73
CA LEU A 929 -13.08 -21.56 20.01
C LEU A 929 -11.90 -20.65 20.36
N ASN A 930 -11.81 -19.50 19.69
CA ASN A 930 -11.12 -18.33 20.24
C ASN A 930 -12.11 -17.17 20.35
N THR A 931 -12.34 -16.71 21.57
CA THR A 931 -13.40 -15.74 21.91
C THR A 931 -12.86 -14.30 21.94
N HIS A 932 -13.30 -13.47 20.99
CA HIS A 932 -13.21 -12.01 21.15
C HIS A 932 -14.58 -11.42 21.49
N LEU A 933 -14.68 -10.88 22.71
CA LEU A 933 -15.88 -10.25 23.25
C LEU A 933 -16.06 -8.83 22.67
N TYR A 934 -17.08 -8.64 21.83
CA TYR A 934 -17.61 -7.30 21.52
C TYR A 934 -19.02 -7.13 22.09
N THR A 935 -19.13 -6.39 23.19
CA THR A 935 -20.39 -6.12 23.89
C THR A 935 -21.20 -5.00 23.22
N LYS A 936 -22.02 -5.35 22.22
CA LYS A 936 -23.08 -4.45 21.70
C LYS A 936 -24.43 -4.75 22.35
N ASN A 937 -24.79 -3.97 23.36
CA ASN A 937 -26.15 -3.93 23.89
C ASN A 937 -27.09 -3.22 22.91
N THR A 938 -27.96 -3.95 22.22
CA THR A 938 -29.04 -3.37 21.39
C THR A 938 -30.41 -3.90 21.81
N GLY A 939 -31.02 -3.23 22.78
CA GLY A 939 -32.45 -3.32 23.10
C GLY A 939 -33.22 -2.12 22.51
N PRO A 940 -34.47 -2.28 22.02
CA PRO A 940 -35.03 -1.34 21.04
C PRO A 940 -35.85 -0.19 21.64
N SER A 941 -35.80 0.99 21.00
CA SER A 941 -36.88 2.00 21.11
C SER A 941 -36.98 3.01 19.96
N ARG A 942 -38.16 3.00 19.33
CA ARG A 942 -38.93 4.13 18.79
C ARG A 942 -38.19 5.45 18.47
N ARG A 943 -37.92 5.63 17.17
CA ARG A 943 -38.43 6.74 16.34
C ARG A 943 -38.89 7.99 17.13
N LYS A 944 -38.00 8.99 17.24
CA LYS A 944 -38.36 10.41 17.35
C LYS A 944 -37.48 11.22 16.41
N GLU A 945 -38.09 12.20 15.74
CA GLU A 945 -37.38 13.18 14.93
C GLU A 945 -36.76 14.25 15.84
N SER A 946 -35.57 14.72 15.48
CA SER A 946 -34.98 15.93 16.07
C SER A 946 -34.39 16.79 14.95
N ARG A 947 -34.92 18.01 14.84
CA ARG A 947 -34.65 19.03 13.82
C ARG A 947 -33.18 19.10 13.38
N PHE A 948 -32.98 19.21 12.06
CA PHE A 948 -31.96 20.12 11.54
C PHE A 948 -32.38 21.55 11.89
N GLU A 949 -31.53 22.31 12.56
CA GLU A 949 -31.64 23.78 12.63
C GLU A 949 -30.48 24.42 11.86
N ASN A 950 -30.77 25.55 11.22
CA ASN A 950 -29.88 26.15 10.23
C ASN A 950 -28.57 26.66 10.84
N ARG A 951 -27.45 26.39 10.16
CA ARG A 951 -26.34 27.35 10.08
C ARG A 951 -26.07 27.67 8.61
N ALA A 952 -25.82 28.95 8.36
CA ALA A 952 -25.91 29.55 7.03
C ALA A 952 -24.63 29.39 6.20
N PHE A 953 -24.76 29.65 4.90
CA PHE A 953 -23.65 29.82 3.97
C PHE A 953 -22.61 30.84 4.49
N SER A 954 -21.33 30.48 4.43
CA SER A 954 -20.22 31.44 4.44
C SER A 954 -19.11 30.96 3.52
N THR A 955 -19.18 31.34 2.25
CA THR A 955 -18.09 31.13 1.27
C THR A 955 -16.93 32.08 1.58
N SER A 956 -15.78 31.56 2.01
CA SER A 956 -14.57 32.35 2.29
C SER A 956 -13.41 31.93 1.38
N VAL A 957 -13.32 32.53 0.19
CA VAL A 957 -12.13 32.44 -0.67
C VAL A 957 -11.10 33.48 -0.18
N PRO A 958 -9.87 33.09 0.18
CA PRO A 958 -8.84 34.03 0.61
C PRO A 958 -8.20 34.74 -0.59
N GLY A 959 -8.77 35.87 -1.00
CA GLY A 959 -8.24 36.72 -2.06
C GLY A 959 -7.41 37.91 -1.54
N GLN A 960 -6.08 37.86 -1.75
CA GLN A 960 -5.22 39.04 -1.78
C GLN A 960 -4.44 39.07 -3.10
N GLY A 961 -4.22 40.21 -3.76
CA GLY A 961 -4.68 41.55 -3.40
C GLY A 961 -3.73 42.68 -3.81
N TRP A 962 -3.33 42.77 -5.08
CA TRP A 962 -2.50 43.88 -5.58
C TRP A 962 -3.31 44.95 -6.32
N ARG A 963 -3.02 46.21 -6.00
CA ARG A 963 -3.53 47.43 -6.68
C ARG A 963 -2.55 47.80 -7.82
N GLY A 964 -2.89 48.59 -8.84
CA GLY A 964 -4.13 49.32 -9.14
C GLY A 964 -3.80 50.71 -9.75
N ALA A 965 -4.80 51.38 -10.34
CA ALA A 965 -4.68 52.59 -11.19
C ALA A 965 -4.07 52.32 -12.60
N MET A 966 -4.39 53.07 -13.66
CA MET A 966 -5.17 54.32 -13.78
C MET A 966 -5.93 54.37 -15.13
N SER A 967 -6.91 55.26 -15.27
CA SER A 967 -7.74 55.53 -16.48
C SER A 967 -7.71 57.05 -16.80
N PRO A 968 -8.34 57.61 -17.87
CA PRO A 968 -9.21 57.03 -18.92
C PRO A 968 -8.87 57.54 -20.36
N ASP A 969 -9.86 57.55 -21.27
CA ASP A 969 -9.97 58.34 -22.53
C ASP A 969 -9.07 57.94 -23.74
N SER A 970 -9.46 58.09 -25.04
CA SER A 970 -10.68 58.61 -25.70
C SER A 970 -10.95 57.99 -27.11
N GLN A 971 -11.94 58.53 -27.83
CA GLN A 971 -12.58 58.12 -29.11
C GLN A 971 -11.71 58.20 -30.41
N VAL A 972 -12.37 58.05 -31.59
CA VAL A 972 -11.97 58.36 -32.99
C VAL A 972 -11.31 57.20 -33.78
N SER A 973 -11.50 57.04 -35.11
CA SER A 973 -12.70 56.73 -35.94
C SER A 973 -12.35 56.78 -37.45
N GLU A 974 -12.79 55.79 -38.24
CA GLU A 974 -12.96 55.79 -39.73
C GLU A 974 -11.77 56.04 -40.70
N GLY A 975 -11.81 55.40 -41.88
CA GLY A 975 -11.34 56.02 -43.15
C GLY A 975 -10.43 55.23 -44.13
N GLY A 976 -11.02 54.48 -45.08
CA GLY A 976 -10.38 53.95 -46.32
C GLY A 976 -9.39 52.78 -46.15
N GLY A 977 -9.21 51.82 -47.08
CA GLY A 977 -9.73 51.66 -48.46
C GLY A 977 -8.68 52.07 -49.51
N ASP A 978 -8.34 51.28 -50.55
CA ASP A 978 -8.73 49.92 -51.01
C ASP A 978 -7.48 49.26 -51.67
N GLU A 979 -7.43 48.16 -52.45
CA GLU A 979 -8.37 47.25 -53.15
C GLU A 979 -7.60 45.92 -53.47
N GLY A 980 -8.27 44.87 -53.97
CA GLY A 980 -7.65 43.92 -54.91
C GLY A 980 -7.63 42.42 -54.56
N GLY A 981 -8.51 41.64 -55.20
CA GLY A 981 -8.13 40.34 -55.80
C GLY A 981 -7.97 39.06 -54.94
N THR A 982 -9.06 38.30 -54.78
CA THR A 982 -9.10 36.86 -54.42
C THR A 982 -8.70 35.92 -55.60
N PRO A 983 -8.54 34.56 -55.46
CA PRO A 983 -8.37 33.69 -54.27
C PRO A 983 -7.29 32.56 -54.42
N SER A 984 -7.24 31.68 -53.40
CA SER A 984 -7.16 30.19 -53.50
C SER A 984 -5.82 29.44 -53.22
N THR A 985 -5.91 28.59 -52.19
CA THR A 985 -5.32 27.23 -52.00
C THR A 985 -4.05 26.81 -52.74
N TYR A 986 -3.07 26.28 -51.99
CA TYR A 986 -2.27 25.13 -52.45
C TYR A 986 -1.88 24.14 -51.33
N VAL A 987 -1.86 22.86 -51.69
CA VAL A 987 -1.41 21.72 -50.87
C VAL A 987 0.12 21.63 -50.90
N ARG A 988 0.76 21.10 -49.83
CA ARG A 988 2.21 20.85 -49.80
C ARG A 988 2.52 19.37 -49.52
N GLN A 989 3.37 18.77 -50.36
CA GLN A 989 3.76 17.35 -50.27
C GLN A 989 5.26 17.17 -50.61
N ARG A 990 5.92 16.24 -49.87
CA ARG A 990 7.22 15.57 -50.09
C ARG A 990 8.25 16.11 -51.12
N SER A 991 9.46 16.37 -50.61
CA SER A 991 10.73 15.75 -51.06
C SER A 991 11.68 15.72 -49.83
N HIS A 992 12.47 14.69 -49.49
CA HIS A 992 13.45 13.87 -50.23
C HIS A 992 14.67 14.65 -50.74
N LEU A 993 15.82 14.42 -50.07
CA LEU A 993 17.18 14.59 -50.57
C LEU A 993 18.09 13.56 -49.87
N SER A 994 19.28 13.33 -50.41
CA SER A 994 20.15 12.17 -50.13
C SER A 994 21.61 12.58 -49.84
N ASN A 995 22.50 11.58 -49.76
CA ASN A 995 23.97 11.65 -49.68
C ASN A 995 24.51 11.86 -48.25
N SER A 996 25.72 11.42 -47.89
CA SER A 996 26.50 10.16 -48.16
C SER A 996 27.88 10.35 -47.53
N ASP A 997 28.43 9.31 -46.92
CA ASP A 997 29.86 9.04 -46.68
C ASP A 997 30.79 10.19 -46.25
N ASN A 998 31.26 10.13 -45.00
CA ASN A 998 32.71 10.01 -44.79
C ASN A 998 33.07 9.39 -43.42
N SER A 999 34.36 9.18 -43.18
CA SER A 999 34.88 8.19 -42.22
C SER A 999 36.09 8.68 -41.40
N VAL A 1000 36.53 7.82 -40.45
CA VAL A 1000 37.86 7.80 -39.79
C VAL A 1000 38.09 8.76 -38.59
N VAL A 1001 38.12 8.14 -37.40
CA VAL A 1001 39.08 8.31 -36.29
C VAL A 1001 39.40 9.72 -35.78
N THR A 1002 38.97 10.02 -34.55
CA THR A 1002 39.88 10.05 -33.38
C THR A 1002 39.14 9.59 -32.13
#